data_AF-A0A495WAH8-F1
#
_entry.id   AF-A0A495WAH8-F1
#
_cell.length_a   1.000
_cell.length_b   1.000
_cell.length_c   1.000
_cell.angle_alpha   90.00
_cell.angle_beta   90.00
_cell.angle_gamma   90.00
#
_symmetry.space_group_name_H-M   'P 1'
#
loop_
_entity.id
_entity.type
_entity.pdbx_description
1 polymer ?
#
loop_
_entity_poly.entity_id
_entity_poly.type
_entity_poly.pdbx_seq_one_letter_code
_entity_poly.pdbx_strand_id
1 'polypeptide(L)'
;MNQLFPATLADIMTRDVRCVDPATPLREVARIMSSAGISSLLAGSPERAVGIVTESNMLRALHWQLPADTPVAEVMSQPLVTAPPELDLLAARKLIDARHIRHLVVIAGDGSTAGIVSETDFRRHLGSLAFDHLQTLETAMDREMPQLPPTAPLNEALSRMLQLASDYVLVSDRGRPVGILTERDVPRLLASRPEGGGVALAEVMSAPVRGIAVDSPVAEALTAMNEHHVRHLVVFAGEHVVGVISQQRLFEQIALRDMEIALARLCEERNRLRLQAQLDLALGAAGAGAWEHRPRQDRLVCSESLRQFFGETLPGNLAEWRARIHPDDLAGHDLAVDRVFQAKTSGQHRIEYRVRHSDGSWRWVEDRGCVAERDEDGQPSIVTGVLADIGQRRADSLRIERQNRALRLLGGVARSIIRAADEGALIDAVCRQVIDHGGYRSARFVAAGSPLAADERPLPVHSDGQLVGELRLVLAPGQVIDDDEVVLLEDLAGELGSGIGSHRSRLALAAGEASQRKLSLAIEQSPHSVVITSADGNIEYVNRAFVACTGYSAAEAIGRNPRFLKSAVSDPDNAARLWQALSRGEVWRGEFINQRKDGSRYHANAIISPVRQKDGAITHYLAIEEDISERKRDQAELARYREELENLVEQRTRQLQRAKEEAEAANRAKSSFLANMSHEIRTPMNAILGLTHLLQRDFGDSDAGDRLGRVADAANQLMQLLNDILDLSRLEAGSLSPERSEFLLAELLADTRAQFVARAGGRGLGIGLLPAPGLPARLCGDAPRIRQVLGQLLSNAIKFTERGSILLAVEAQAHEGRTLKLRFSVTDTGLGIPRTQQAHLFNPFEQGDSSTTRRHGGTGLGLAICRRLVELMGGEIGVSSTPGEGSEFWFTVPLQVLDEMPASAPPAAPAAIPETAAADDAAALERLARIPGLDSKAGLHAVRGKLTIYRRLLGSFAETHLDDFARIRELLAADQRDEAHRLAHSLKGAAGTLGATATFQAATDLDQAIRQQQPTPAILPLVAACETAYRQLHAALITPPPAAPSGDGQATPAELRRRLASLSQQLKDCDFAVQGRLQSDGEPLRQLLAGEFAAFERHIADFDFAAAAEQLDRALAALP
;
A
#
# COMPACT_ATOMS: atom_id res chain seq x y z
N MET A 1 -19.99 10.02 12.40
CA MET A 1 -19.80 10.68 11.08
C MET A 1 -19.25 9.65 10.12
N ASN A 2 -20.18 9.00 9.40
CA ASN A 2 -19.94 7.95 8.43
C ASN A 2 -19.84 8.59 7.05
N GLN A 3 -18.72 8.38 6.35
CA GLN A 3 -18.66 7.91 4.96
C GLN A 3 -17.19 7.81 4.56
N LEU A 4 -16.74 6.57 4.33
CA LEU A 4 -15.62 6.29 3.42
C LEU A 4 -16.03 6.75 2.01
N PHE A 5 -15.05 7.03 1.14
CA PHE A 5 -15.07 6.94 -0.35
C PHE A 5 -14.63 8.19 -1.13
N PRO A 6 -14.10 7.97 -2.36
CA PRO A 6 -13.89 8.99 -3.38
C PRO A 6 -15.23 9.63 -3.73
N ALA A 7 -15.26 10.94 -3.93
CA ALA A 7 -16.48 11.65 -4.22
C ALA A 7 -17.11 11.15 -5.53
N THR A 8 -18.39 10.80 -5.45
CA THR A 8 -19.25 10.36 -6.56
C THR A 8 -20.29 11.44 -6.88
N LEU A 9 -20.98 11.33 -8.01
CA LEU A 9 -22.07 12.25 -8.34
C LEU A 9 -23.18 12.24 -7.26
N ALA A 10 -23.42 11.12 -6.59
CA ALA A 10 -24.41 11.00 -5.51
C ALA A 10 -24.16 11.95 -4.33
N ASP A 11 -22.90 12.36 -4.13
CA ASP A 11 -22.45 13.19 -3.01
C ASP A 11 -22.68 14.69 -3.25
N ILE A 12 -22.75 15.10 -4.53
CA ILE A 12 -22.87 16.52 -4.90
C ILE A 12 -24.16 16.87 -5.64
N MET A 13 -24.88 15.86 -6.16
CA MET A 13 -26.07 16.11 -6.98
C MET A 13 -27.18 16.84 -6.21
N THR A 14 -27.83 17.78 -6.89
CA THR A 14 -29.08 18.35 -6.42
C THR A 14 -30.20 17.32 -6.66
N ARG A 15 -30.80 16.86 -5.56
CA ARG A 15 -31.86 15.82 -5.58
C ARG A 15 -33.26 16.38 -5.86
N ASP A 16 -33.48 17.66 -5.57
CA ASP A 16 -34.75 18.35 -5.87
C ASP A 16 -34.74 18.80 -7.34
N VAL A 17 -35.03 17.85 -8.24
CA VAL A 17 -35.07 18.12 -9.68
C VAL A 17 -36.49 18.46 -10.10
N ARG A 18 -36.67 19.66 -10.65
CA ARG A 18 -37.97 20.12 -11.14
C ARG A 18 -38.20 19.68 -12.59
N CYS A 19 -39.36 19.07 -12.81
CA CYS A 19 -39.79 18.59 -14.13
C CYS A 19 -41.02 19.37 -14.64
N VAL A 20 -41.14 19.49 -15.95
CA VAL A 20 -42.31 20.06 -16.65
C VAL A 20 -42.77 19.15 -17.78
N ASP A 21 -44.06 19.18 -18.11
CA ASP A 21 -44.58 18.43 -19.27
C ASP A 21 -43.96 18.98 -20.58
N PRO A 22 -43.53 18.15 -21.54
CA PRO A 22 -42.98 18.62 -22.82
C PRO A 22 -43.92 19.53 -23.62
N ALA A 23 -45.25 19.43 -23.41
CA ALA A 23 -46.24 20.31 -24.02
C ALA A 23 -46.36 21.69 -23.32
N THR A 24 -45.65 21.90 -22.22
CA THR A 24 -45.70 23.16 -21.45
C THR A 24 -45.21 24.33 -22.32
N PRO A 25 -45.96 25.43 -22.41
CA PRO A 25 -45.57 26.64 -23.12
C PRO A 25 -44.25 27.24 -22.62
N LEU A 26 -43.41 27.72 -23.53
CA LEU A 26 -42.12 28.33 -23.20
C LEU A 26 -42.22 29.48 -22.18
N ARG A 27 -43.28 30.30 -22.25
CA ARG A 27 -43.50 31.39 -21.27
C ARG A 27 -43.66 30.87 -19.83
N GLU A 28 -44.30 29.72 -19.68
CA GLU A 28 -44.57 29.13 -18.37
C GLU A 28 -43.28 28.55 -17.79
N VAL A 29 -42.51 27.85 -18.63
CA VAL A 29 -41.17 27.34 -18.27
C VAL A 29 -40.25 28.49 -17.85
N ALA A 30 -40.26 29.61 -18.59
CA ALA A 30 -39.50 30.81 -18.26
C ALA A 30 -39.92 31.44 -16.92
N ARG A 31 -41.23 31.45 -16.60
CA ARG A 31 -41.73 31.90 -15.30
C ARG A 31 -41.26 30.98 -14.17
N ILE A 32 -41.29 29.66 -14.37
CA ILE A 32 -40.83 28.69 -13.37
C ILE A 32 -39.33 28.87 -13.12
N MET A 33 -38.50 28.95 -14.17
CA MET A 33 -37.06 29.15 -14.04
C MET A 33 -36.73 30.47 -13.34
N SER A 34 -37.39 31.57 -13.72
CA SER A 34 -37.19 32.90 -13.14
C SER A 34 -37.62 32.96 -11.67
N SER A 35 -38.81 32.47 -11.32
CA SER A 35 -39.34 32.51 -9.95
C SER A 35 -38.59 31.60 -8.98
N ALA A 36 -38.08 30.46 -9.46
CA ALA A 36 -37.30 29.53 -8.67
C ALA A 36 -35.80 29.88 -8.63
N GLY A 37 -35.34 30.78 -9.50
CA GLY A 37 -33.92 31.13 -9.63
C GLY A 37 -33.03 29.98 -10.09
N ILE A 38 -33.57 29.06 -10.89
CA ILE A 38 -32.86 27.86 -11.39
C ILE A 38 -32.43 28.04 -12.84
N SER A 39 -31.28 27.44 -13.20
CA SER A 39 -30.70 27.53 -14.55
C SER A 39 -31.20 26.48 -15.53
N SER A 40 -31.94 25.48 -15.04
CA SER A 40 -32.40 24.35 -15.86
C SER A 40 -33.65 23.68 -15.31
N LEU A 41 -34.43 23.06 -16.20
CA LEU A 41 -35.58 22.22 -15.91
C LEU A 41 -35.53 20.95 -16.77
N LEU A 42 -36.01 19.82 -16.23
CA LEU A 42 -36.18 18.61 -17.02
C LEU A 42 -37.55 18.59 -17.69
N ALA A 43 -37.61 18.17 -18.94
CA ALA A 43 -38.86 17.95 -19.66
C ALA A 43 -39.24 16.46 -19.57
N GLY A 44 -40.46 16.16 -19.11
CA GLY A 44 -40.95 14.81 -18.84
C GLY A 44 -41.42 14.64 -17.41
N SER A 45 -41.41 13.39 -16.92
CA SER A 45 -41.71 13.07 -15.51
C SER A 45 -40.42 12.80 -14.73
N PRO A 46 -40.44 12.86 -13.38
CA PRO A 46 -39.29 12.47 -12.56
C PRO A 46 -38.77 11.06 -12.86
N GLU A 47 -39.68 10.15 -13.20
CA GLU A 47 -39.38 8.76 -13.57
C GLU A 47 -38.82 8.63 -15.00
N ARG A 48 -39.09 9.59 -15.88
CA ARG A 48 -38.71 9.52 -17.29
C ARG A 48 -38.53 10.91 -17.90
N ALA A 49 -37.39 11.52 -17.61
CA ALA A 49 -36.96 12.74 -18.28
C ALA A 49 -36.54 12.44 -19.72
N VAL A 50 -37.07 13.20 -20.68
CA VAL A 50 -36.79 13.03 -22.12
C VAL A 50 -35.93 14.14 -22.70
N GLY A 51 -35.84 15.27 -22.00
CA GLY A 51 -34.99 16.41 -22.41
C GLY A 51 -34.70 17.35 -21.26
N ILE A 52 -33.85 18.34 -21.51
CA ILE A 52 -33.49 19.40 -20.58
C ILE A 52 -33.65 20.77 -21.23
N VAL A 53 -34.10 21.74 -20.46
CA VAL A 53 -34.30 23.12 -20.88
C VAL A 53 -33.40 23.99 -20.01
N THR A 54 -32.55 24.79 -20.66
CA THR A 54 -31.55 25.64 -20.00
C THR A 54 -31.73 27.12 -20.39
N GLU A 55 -31.04 28.02 -19.70
CA GLU A 55 -31.00 29.45 -20.02
C GLU A 55 -30.60 29.69 -21.50
N SER A 56 -29.64 28.92 -22.04
CA SER A 56 -29.23 29.03 -23.45
C SER A 56 -30.29 28.56 -24.44
N ASN A 57 -31.16 27.60 -24.07
CA ASN A 57 -32.33 27.24 -24.89
C ASN A 57 -33.32 28.41 -24.95
N MET A 58 -33.56 29.09 -23.82
CA MET A 58 -34.43 30.27 -23.77
C MET A 58 -33.84 31.45 -24.53
N LEU A 59 -32.52 31.62 -24.51
CA LEU A 59 -31.83 32.67 -25.26
C LEU A 59 -32.05 32.50 -26.76
N ARG A 60 -31.84 31.29 -27.30
CA ARG A 60 -32.13 30.98 -28.70
C ARG A 60 -33.58 31.24 -29.07
N ALA A 61 -34.50 30.82 -28.21
CA ALA A 61 -35.93 31.03 -28.45
C ALA A 61 -36.33 32.51 -28.47
N LEU A 62 -35.77 33.32 -27.56
CA LEU A 62 -36.01 34.77 -27.54
C LEU A 62 -35.37 35.48 -28.75
N HIS A 63 -34.18 35.06 -29.17
CA HIS A 63 -33.51 35.61 -30.35
C HIS A 63 -34.25 35.28 -31.66
N TRP A 64 -34.74 34.05 -31.80
CA TRP A 64 -35.54 33.61 -32.95
C TRP A 64 -36.99 34.08 -32.90
N GLN A 65 -37.40 34.80 -31.84
CA GLN A 65 -38.76 35.32 -31.65
C GLN A 65 -39.82 34.22 -31.75
N LEU A 66 -39.52 33.05 -31.18
CA LEU A 66 -40.49 31.97 -31.13
C LEU A 66 -41.75 32.42 -30.36
N PRO A 67 -42.96 32.03 -30.80
CA PRO A 67 -44.18 32.33 -30.07
C PRO A 67 -44.09 31.91 -28.59
N ALA A 68 -44.63 32.74 -27.69
CA ALA A 68 -44.60 32.46 -26.24
C ALA A 68 -45.26 31.12 -25.87
N ASP A 69 -46.20 30.67 -26.71
CA ASP A 69 -46.96 29.44 -26.56
C ASP A 69 -46.31 28.23 -27.24
N THR A 70 -45.11 28.37 -27.82
CA THR A 70 -44.34 27.25 -28.38
C THR A 70 -44.10 26.18 -27.30
N PRO A 71 -44.45 24.91 -27.56
CA PRO A 71 -44.19 23.81 -26.64
C PRO A 71 -42.70 23.65 -26.37
N VAL A 72 -42.33 23.40 -25.11
CA VAL A 72 -40.92 23.27 -24.75
C VAL A 72 -40.23 22.07 -25.40
N ALA A 73 -40.99 21.06 -25.82
CA ALA A 73 -40.51 19.93 -26.62
C ALA A 73 -39.78 20.34 -27.92
N GLU A 74 -40.14 21.50 -28.50
CA GLU A 74 -39.52 22.01 -29.73
C GLU A 74 -38.20 22.75 -29.48
N VAL A 75 -37.90 23.11 -28.22
CA VAL A 75 -36.78 23.99 -27.84
C VAL A 75 -35.77 23.27 -26.93
N MET A 76 -36.21 22.23 -26.21
CA MET A 76 -35.39 21.45 -25.29
C MET A 76 -34.21 20.76 -25.98
N SER A 77 -33.13 20.56 -25.23
CA SER A 77 -31.98 19.79 -25.68
C SER A 77 -32.23 18.28 -25.52
N GLN A 78 -32.01 17.54 -26.60
CA GLN A 78 -32.15 16.08 -26.69
C GLN A 78 -31.09 15.49 -27.66
N PRO A 79 -30.58 14.26 -27.44
CA PRO A 79 -30.89 13.36 -26.32
C PRO A 79 -30.27 13.83 -24.99
N LEU A 80 -30.88 13.43 -23.87
CA LEU A 80 -30.40 13.78 -22.53
C LEU A 80 -29.05 13.09 -22.25
N VAL A 81 -28.05 13.87 -21.81
CA VAL A 81 -26.78 13.30 -21.34
C VAL A 81 -26.93 12.90 -19.89
N THR A 82 -26.73 11.61 -19.60
CA THR A 82 -26.98 11.03 -18.28
C THR A 82 -25.75 10.32 -17.73
N ALA A 83 -25.68 10.19 -16.41
CA ALA A 83 -24.66 9.45 -15.70
C ALA A 83 -25.24 8.69 -14.50
N PRO A 84 -24.63 7.56 -14.10
CA PRO A 84 -25.02 6.85 -12.88
C PRO A 84 -24.55 7.62 -11.63
N PRO A 85 -25.27 7.50 -10.49
CA PRO A 85 -24.91 8.20 -9.25
C PRO A 85 -23.54 7.79 -8.70
N GLU A 86 -23.07 6.59 -9.03
CA GLU A 86 -21.77 6.06 -8.60
C GLU A 86 -20.59 6.59 -9.44
N LEU A 87 -20.85 7.37 -10.51
CA LEU A 87 -19.78 7.91 -11.36
C LEU A 87 -18.88 8.83 -10.53
N ASP A 88 -17.57 8.61 -10.61
CA ASP A 88 -16.60 9.45 -9.91
C ASP A 88 -16.61 10.89 -10.44
N LEU A 89 -16.34 11.85 -9.55
CA LEU A 89 -16.41 13.28 -9.92
C LEU A 89 -15.48 13.65 -11.09
N LEU A 90 -14.35 12.98 -11.24
CA LEU A 90 -13.39 13.28 -12.30
C LEU A 90 -13.88 12.79 -13.67
N ALA A 91 -14.40 11.57 -13.74
CA ALA A 91 -15.02 11.02 -14.94
C ALA A 91 -16.30 11.79 -15.29
N ALA A 92 -17.09 12.19 -14.30
CA ALA A 92 -18.24 13.06 -14.51
C ALA A 92 -17.82 14.42 -15.09
N ARG A 93 -16.71 15.01 -14.62
CA ARG A 93 -16.17 16.25 -15.21
C ARG A 93 -15.69 16.04 -16.64
N LYS A 94 -14.93 14.99 -16.91
CA LYS A 94 -14.52 14.63 -18.28
C LYS A 94 -15.71 14.47 -19.21
N LEU A 95 -16.81 13.90 -18.72
CA LEU A 95 -18.04 13.73 -19.48
C LEU A 95 -18.72 15.07 -19.79
N ILE A 96 -18.79 15.97 -18.81
CA ILE A 96 -19.30 17.35 -18.98
C ILE A 96 -18.49 18.11 -20.03
N ASP A 97 -17.16 18.06 -19.92
CA ASP A 97 -16.24 18.76 -20.82
C ASP A 97 -16.29 18.17 -22.25
N ALA A 98 -16.24 16.84 -22.38
CA ALA A 98 -16.28 16.17 -23.68
C ALA A 98 -17.61 16.35 -24.42
N ARG A 99 -18.70 16.60 -23.69
CA ARG A 99 -20.04 16.83 -24.25
C ARG A 99 -20.41 18.31 -24.36
N HIS A 100 -19.56 19.23 -23.88
CA HIS A 100 -19.81 20.67 -23.82
C HIS A 100 -21.19 21.02 -23.21
N ILE A 101 -21.53 20.35 -22.11
CA ILE A 101 -22.79 20.58 -21.36
C ILE A 101 -22.50 21.28 -20.03
N ARG A 102 -23.52 21.92 -19.43
CA ARG A 102 -23.42 22.56 -18.11
C ARG A 102 -24.12 21.80 -16.98
N HIS A 103 -25.00 20.88 -17.37
CA HIS A 103 -25.84 20.11 -16.46
C HIS A 103 -25.80 18.65 -16.87
N LEU A 104 -25.38 17.81 -15.94
CA LEU A 104 -25.37 16.36 -16.10
C LEU A 104 -26.52 15.76 -15.30
N VAL A 105 -27.41 15.03 -15.97
CA VAL A 105 -28.54 14.39 -15.30
C VAL A 105 -28.11 13.06 -14.71
N VAL A 106 -28.41 12.84 -13.44
CA VAL A 106 -28.08 11.59 -12.75
C VAL A 106 -29.29 10.68 -12.79
N ILE A 107 -29.12 9.48 -13.34
CA ILE A 107 -30.17 8.48 -13.50
C ILE A 107 -29.85 7.27 -12.62
N ALA A 108 -30.80 6.84 -11.79
CA ALA A 108 -30.67 5.64 -10.95
C ALA A 108 -30.76 4.36 -11.80
N GLY A 109 -30.35 3.22 -11.22
CA GLY A 109 -30.34 1.92 -11.90
C GLY A 109 -31.71 1.43 -12.39
N ASP A 110 -32.81 2.02 -11.90
CA ASP A 110 -34.18 1.76 -12.35
C ASP A 110 -34.65 2.67 -13.50
N GLY A 111 -33.79 3.58 -13.97
CA GLY A 111 -34.09 4.54 -15.03
C GLY A 111 -34.72 5.85 -14.57
N SER A 112 -35.00 6.00 -13.26
CA SER A 112 -35.55 7.24 -12.70
C SER A 112 -34.50 8.34 -12.52
N THR A 113 -34.93 9.61 -12.49
CA THR A 113 -34.03 10.74 -12.24
C THR A 113 -33.66 10.78 -10.76
N ALA A 114 -32.39 10.51 -10.45
CA ALA A 114 -31.84 10.58 -9.10
C ALA A 114 -31.43 12.01 -8.69
N GLY A 115 -31.02 12.83 -9.66
CA GLY A 115 -30.55 14.18 -9.41
C GLY A 115 -30.05 14.88 -10.66
N ILE A 116 -29.58 16.11 -10.48
CA ILE A 116 -28.87 16.88 -11.50
C ILE A 116 -27.61 17.47 -10.89
N VAL A 117 -26.52 17.48 -11.65
CA VAL A 117 -25.24 18.04 -11.23
C VAL A 117 -24.88 19.16 -12.19
N SER A 118 -24.65 20.34 -11.65
CA SER A 118 -24.18 21.51 -12.38
C SER A 118 -22.74 21.86 -11.99
N GLU A 119 -22.11 22.72 -12.77
CA GLU A 119 -20.80 23.29 -12.43
C GLU A 119 -20.80 23.99 -11.05
N THR A 120 -21.94 24.54 -10.63
CA THR A 120 -22.09 25.17 -9.31
C THR A 120 -21.97 24.14 -8.17
N ASP A 121 -22.43 22.91 -8.39
CA ASP A 121 -22.37 21.83 -7.39
C ASP A 121 -20.94 21.32 -7.21
N PHE A 122 -20.19 21.14 -8.31
CA PHE A 122 -18.77 20.81 -8.27
C PHE A 122 -17.97 21.85 -7.49
N ARG A 123 -18.19 23.14 -7.78
CA ARG A 123 -17.53 24.24 -7.06
C ARG A 123 -17.85 24.23 -5.57
N ARG A 124 -19.13 24.09 -5.20
CA ARG A 124 -19.54 24.08 -3.78
C ARG A 124 -18.85 22.95 -3.02
N HIS A 125 -18.66 21.80 -3.66
CA HIS A 125 -17.98 20.66 -3.06
C HIS A 125 -16.46 20.85 -2.95
N LEU A 126 -15.82 21.43 -3.97
CA LEU A 126 -14.37 21.68 -3.99
C LEU A 126 -13.93 22.82 -3.04
N GLY A 127 -14.83 23.78 -2.75
CA GLY A 127 -14.53 24.93 -1.90
C GLY A 127 -13.58 25.95 -2.55
N SER A 128 -13.17 26.97 -1.79
CA SER A 128 -12.26 28.03 -2.29
C SER A 128 -10.81 27.56 -2.46
N LEU A 129 -10.40 26.55 -1.68
CA LEU A 129 -9.03 26.00 -1.66
C LEU A 129 -8.60 25.44 -3.03
N ALA A 130 -9.56 24.98 -3.84
CA ALA A 130 -9.27 24.50 -5.19
C ALA A 130 -8.76 25.61 -6.13
N PHE A 131 -8.94 26.90 -5.78
CA PHE A 131 -8.57 28.05 -6.61
C PHE A 131 -7.31 28.77 -6.12
N ASP A 132 -6.67 28.31 -5.03
CA ASP A 132 -5.51 28.98 -4.41
C ASP A 132 -4.29 29.08 -5.34
N HIS A 133 -4.20 28.22 -6.34
CA HIS A 133 -3.12 28.22 -7.33
C HIS A 133 -3.26 29.32 -8.40
N LEU A 134 -4.45 29.91 -8.54
CA LEU A 134 -4.70 31.02 -9.45
C LEU A 134 -4.26 32.33 -8.78
N GLN A 135 -3.04 32.78 -9.10
CA GLN A 135 -2.41 33.91 -8.42
C GLN A 135 -3.03 35.29 -8.75
N THR A 136 -3.60 35.47 -9.94
CA THR A 136 -4.12 36.77 -10.41
C THR A 136 -5.34 36.62 -11.32
N LEU A 137 -6.25 37.61 -11.32
CA LEU A 137 -7.42 37.64 -12.22
C LEU A 137 -7.03 37.77 -13.71
N GLU A 138 -5.81 38.21 -14.01
CA GLU A 138 -5.38 38.53 -15.38
C GLU A 138 -5.40 37.36 -16.36
N THR A 139 -5.17 36.14 -15.87
CA THR A 139 -5.12 34.91 -16.68
C THR A 139 -6.51 34.30 -16.91
N ALA A 140 -7.49 34.69 -16.10
CA ALA A 140 -8.85 34.13 -16.10
C ALA A 140 -9.92 35.12 -16.59
N MET A 141 -9.57 36.40 -16.81
CA MET A 141 -10.50 37.41 -17.30
C MET A 141 -10.63 37.41 -18.83
N ASP A 142 -11.86 37.61 -19.32
CA ASP A 142 -12.13 37.89 -20.73
C ASP A 142 -11.72 39.33 -21.05
N ARG A 143 -10.79 39.48 -21.99
CA ARG A 143 -10.34 40.79 -22.50
C ARG A 143 -11.15 41.24 -23.71
N GLU A 144 -11.67 40.30 -24.49
CA GLU A 144 -12.56 40.55 -25.62
C GLU A 144 -14.01 40.62 -25.13
N MET A 145 -14.38 41.77 -24.54
CA MET A 145 -15.71 41.97 -23.97
C MET A 145 -16.69 42.44 -25.06
N PRO A 146 -17.80 41.73 -25.32
CA PRO A 146 -18.84 42.22 -26.20
C PRO A 146 -19.52 43.44 -25.55
N GLN A 147 -19.42 44.61 -26.20
CA GLN A 147 -19.96 45.88 -25.71
C GLN A 147 -21.02 46.46 -26.65
N LEU A 148 -22.11 46.98 -26.08
CA LEU A 148 -23.15 47.70 -26.82
C LEU A 148 -23.58 48.97 -26.06
N PRO A 149 -24.04 50.02 -26.78
CA PRO A 149 -24.58 51.22 -26.14
C PRO A 149 -25.93 50.94 -25.47
N PRO A 150 -26.32 51.71 -24.43
CA PRO A 150 -27.60 51.54 -23.72
C PRO A 150 -28.84 51.69 -24.62
N THR A 151 -28.70 52.37 -25.76
CA THR A 151 -29.75 52.57 -26.77
C THR A 151 -29.86 51.41 -27.76
N ALA A 152 -28.93 50.44 -27.76
CA ALA A 152 -29.00 49.30 -28.67
C ALA A 152 -30.24 48.43 -28.35
N PRO A 153 -30.84 47.80 -29.37
CA PRO A 153 -31.99 46.91 -29.17
C PRO A 153 -31.56 45.59 -28.51
N LEU A 154 -32.43 45.03 -27.67
CA LEU A 154 -32.21 43.75 -26.98
C LEU A 154 -31.83 42.61 -27.95
N ASN A 155 -32.47 42.54 -29.12
CA ASN A 155 -32.18 41.49 -30.10
C ASN A 155 -30.74 41.57 -30.65
N GLU A 156 -30.15 42.76 -30.72
CA GLU A 156 -28.74 42.92 -31.11
C GLU A 156 -27.81 42.35 -30.04
N ALA A 157 -28.12 42.54 -28.75
CA ALA A 157 -27.36 41.91 -27.66
C ALA A 157 -27.50 40.38 -27.68
N LEU A 158 -28.71 39.84 -27.83
CA LEU A 158 -28.92 38.40 -27.92
C LEU A 158 -28.18 37.79 -29.12
N SER A 159 -28.20 38.47 -30.27
CA SER A 159 -27.44 38.06 -31.46
C SER A 159 -25.93 38.08 -31.20
N ARG A 160 -25.41 39.13 -30.54
CA ARG A 160 -24.00 39.22 -30.14
C ARG A 160 -23.59 38.10 -29.19
N MET A 161 -24.41 37.78 -28.20
CA MET A 161 -24.19 36.66 -27.27
C MET A 161 -24.06 35.33 -28.03
N LEU A 162 -24.97 35.06 -28.98
CA LEU A 162 -24.93 33.83 -29.79
C LEU A 162 -23.74 33.78 -30.75
N GLN A 163 -23.43 34.89 -31.44
CA GLN A 163 -22.35 34.95 -32.42
C GLN A 163 -20.97 34.79 -31.79
N LEU A 164 -20.77 35.36 -30.60
CA LEU A 164 -19.51 35.32 -29.87
C LEU A 164 -19.45 34.18 -28.84
N ALA A 165 -20.50 33.35 -28.78
CA ALA A 165 -20.67 32.30 -27.76
C ALA A 165 -20.39 32.82 -26.34
N SER A 166 -20.90 34.02 -26.03
CA SER A 166 -20.68 34.71 -24.75
C SER A 166 -21.94 34.70 -23.89
N ASP A 167 -21.76 34.43 -22.60
CA ASP A 167 -22.86 34.37 -21.63
C ASP A 167 -23.33 35.74 -21.12
N TYR A 168 -22.69 36.81 -21.61
CA TYR A 168 -23.01 38.18 -21.24
C TYR A 168 -22.76 39.19 -22.38
N VAL A 169 -23.33 40.39 -22.24
CA VAL A 169 -22.98 41.60 -22.98
C VAL A 169 -22.85 42.75 -21.99
N LEU A 170 -21.74 43.48 -22.08
CA LEU A 170 -21.52 44.67 -21.28
C LEU A 170 -22.18 45.88 -21.96
N VAL A 171 -22.99 46.61 -21.22
CA VAL A 171 -23.63 47.83 -21.72
C VAL A 171 -22.78 49.02 -21.28
N SER A 172 -22.24 49.74 -22.26
CA SER A 172 -21.30 50.84 -22.02
C SER A 172 -21.82 52.15 -22.61
N ASP A 173 -21.77 53.24 -21.83
CA ASP A 173 -21.99 54.60 -22.32
C ASP A 173 -20.66 55.35 -22.35
N ARG A 174 -20.24 55.82 -23.54
CA ARG A 174 -18.94 56.50 -23.76
C ARG A 174 -17.73 55.76 -23.16
N GLY A 175 -17.75 54.42 -23.21
CA GLY A 175 -16.68 53.56 -22.69
C GLY A 175 -16.73 53.28 -21.19
N ARG A 176 -17.74 53.80 -20.46
CA ARG A 176 -18.00 53.46 -19.06
C ARG A 176 -19.08 52.39 -18.94
N PRO A 177 -18.89 51.34 -18.14
CA PRO A 177 -19.88 50.27 -17.97
C PRO A 177 -21.07 50.78 -17.15
N VAL A 178 -22.25 50.80 -17.75
CA VAL A 178 -23.51 51.27 -17.13
C VAL A 178 -24.47 50.13 -16.79
N GLY A 179 -24.33 48.98 -17.44
CA GLY A 179 -25.08 47.77 -17.11
C GLY A 179 -24.47 46.51 -17.71
N ILE A 180 -25.03 45.36 -17.37
CA ILE A 180 -24.65 44.06 -17.94
C ILE A 180 -25.92 43.25 -18.21
N LEU A 181 -25.98 42.57 -19.35
CA LEU A 181 -27.03 41.60 -19.67
C LEU A 181 -26.40 40.20 -19.68
N THR A 182 -27.01 39.23 -19.01
CA THR A 182 -26.50 37.85 -18.92
C THR A 182 -27.56 36.83 -19.34
N GLU A 183 -27.16 35.58 -19.62
CA GLU A 183 -28.11 34.49 -19.90
C GLU A 183 -29.15 34.30 -18.78
N ARG A 184 -28.76 34.57 -17.52
CA ARG A 184 -29.65 34.47 -16.36
C ARG A 184 -30.79 35.48 -16.38
N ASP A 185 -30.64 36.58 -17.11
CA ASP A 185 -31.71 37.57 -17.27
C ASP A 185 -32.77 37.11 -18.28
N VAL A 186 -32.44 36.19 -19.18
CA VAL A 186 -33.28 35.77 -20.30
C VAL A 186 -34.61 35.14 -19.87
N PRO A 187 -34.69 34.21 -18.90
CA PRO A 187 -35.97 33.65 -18.46
C PRO A 187 -36.95 34.74 -17.96
N ARG A 188 -36.44 35.74 -17.24
CA ARG A 188 -37.26 36.89 -16.79
C ARG A 188 -37.73 37.73 -17.97
N LEU A 189 -36.87 37.96 -18.97
CA LEU A 189 -37.21 38.74 -20.17
C LEU A 189 -38.26 38.01 -21.02
N LEU A 190 -38.10 36.70 -21.22
CA LEU A 190 -39.05 35.90 -21.98
C LEU A 190 -40.42 35.82 -21.27
N ALA A 191 -40.45 35.72 -19.94
CA ALA A 191 -41.69 35.70 -19.17
C ALA A 191 -42.44 37.05 -19.15
N SER A 192 -41.73 38.18 -19.24
CA SER A 192 -42.31 39.52 -19.11
C SER A 192 -42.51 40.24 -20.44
N ARG A 193 -41.67 39.97 -21.45
CA ARG A 193 -41.65 40.63 -22.76
C ARG A 193 -41.29 39.62 -23.87
N PRO A 194 -42.17 38.65 -24.17
CA PRO A 194 -41.88 37.52 -25.07
C PRO A 194 -41.61 37.92 -26.53
N GLU A 195 -42.10 39.08 -26.99
CA GLU A 195 -41.89 39.52 -28.37
C GLU A 195 -40.51 40.15 -28.62
N GLY A 196 -39.78 40.55 -27.57
CA GLY A 196 -38.36 40.99 -27.60
C GLY A 196 -38.02 42.21 -28.47
N GLY A 197 -38.90 42.64 -29.38
CA GLY A 197 -38.67 43.66 -30.38
C GLY A 197 -38.75 45.09 -29.82
N GLY A 198 -37.77 45.92 -30.19
CA GLY A 198 -37.81 47.37 -29.94
C GLY A 198 -37.45 47.83 -28.52
N VAL A 199 -37.12 46.92 -27.60
CA VAL A 199 -36.71 47.27 -26.23
C VAL A 199 -35.23 47.66 -26.21
N ALA A 200 -34.93 48.83 -25.65
CA ALA A 200 -33.56 49.29 -25.47
C ALA A 200 -32.87 48.53 -24.31
N LEU A 201 -31.56 48.28 -24.44
CA LEU A 201 -30.79 47.58 -23.40
C LEU A 201 -30.85 48.27 -22.03
N ALA A 202 -30.92 49.59 -22.00
CA ALA A 202 -31.07 50.37 -20.76
C ALA A 202 -32.28 49.96 -19.91
N GLU A 203 -33.34 49.41 -20.52
CA GLU A 203 -34.56 49.01 -19.83
C GLU A 203 -34.48 47.59 -19.22
N VAL A 204 -33.53 46.77 -19.66
CA VAL A 204 -33.51 45.32 -19.40
C VAL A 204 -32.20 44.83 -18.79
N MET A 205 -31.13 45.61 -18.91
CA MET A 205 -29.83 45.30 -18.31
C MET A 205 -29.88 45.34 -16.78
N SER A 206 -29.00 44.56 -16.15
CA SER A 206 -28.73 44.66 -14.72
C SER A 206 -27.80 45.85 -14.45
N ALA A 207 -28.21 46.75 -13.56
CA ALA A 207 -27.47 47.94 -13.15
C ALA A 207 -27.65 48.20 -11.63
N PRO A 208 -26.64 48.74 -10.91
CA PRO A 208 -25.30 49.09 -11.38
C PRO A 208 -24.41 47.87 -11.62
N VAL A 209 -23.40 48.03 -12.47
CA VAL A 209 -22.41 46.99 -12.77
C VAL A 209 -21.57 46.71 -11.52
N ARG A 210 -21.43 45.43 -11.18
CA ARG A 210 -20.55 44.98 -10.09
C ARG A 210 -19.16 44.73 -10.63
N GLY A 211 -18.14 45.13 -9.89
CA GLY A 211 -16.78 44.85 -10.30
C GLY A 211 -15.77 44.82 -9.17
N ILE A 212 -14.54 44.54 -9.56
CA ILE A 212 -13.41 44.19 -8.70
C ILE A 212 -12.12 44.76 -9.28
N ALA A 213 -11.15 45.11 -8.43
CA ALA A 213 -9.86 45.59 -8.91
C ALA A 213 -9.05 44.45 -9.55
N VAL A 214 -8.30 44.73 -10.60
CA VAL A 214 -7.49 43.73 -11.34
C VAL A 214 -6.48 42.99 -10.46
N ASP A 215 -5.95 43.67 -9.44
CA ASP A 215 -4.95 43.12 -8.49
C ASP A 215 -5.57 42.30 -7.36
N SER A 216 -6.90 42.13 -7.34
CA SER A 216 -7.58 41.39 -6.27
C SER A 216 -7.34 39.89 -6.41
N PRO A 217 -7.16 39.14 -5.30
CA PRO A 217 -7.06 37.69 -5.35
C PRO A 217 -8.31 37.03 -5.94
N VAL A 218 -8.15 35.87 -6.59
CA VAL A 218 -9.28 35.08 -7.13
C VAL A 218 -10.30 34.69 -6.05
N ALA A 219 -9.84 34.40 -4.84
CA ALA A 219 -10.71 34.12 -3.70
C ALA A 219 -11.64 35.29 -3.36
N GLU A 220 -11.17 36.54 -3.51
CA GLU A 220 -11.97 37.74 -3.28
C GLU A 220 -13.03 37.91 -4.38
N ALA A 221 -12.68 37.64 -5.64
CA ALA A 221 -13.63 37.62 -6.75
C ALA A 221 -14.74 36.58 -6.53
N LEU A 222 -14.39 35.36 -6.12
CA LEU A 222 -15.37 34.30 -5.81
C LEU A 222 -16.27 34.67 -4.63
N THR A 223 -15.71 35.33 -3.61
CA THR A 223 -16.47 35.82 -2.46
C THR A 223 -17.47 36.90 -2.88
N ALA A 224 -17.02 37.92 -3.62
CA ALA A 224 -17.87 38.99 -4.13
C ALA A 224 -18.98 38.48 -5.07
N MET A 225 -18.68 37.50 -5.92
CA MET A 225 -19.68 36.84 -6.77
C MET A 225 -20.76 36.12 -5.95
N ASN A 226 -20.37 35.41 -4.88
CA ASN A 226 -21.31 34.69 -4.01
C ASN A 226 -22.17 35.65 -3.18
N GLU A 227 -21.57 36.68 -2.58
CA GLU A 227 -22.27 37.69 -1.76
C GLU A 227 -23.27 38.50 -2.56
N HIS A 228 -22.91 38.89 -3.78
CA HIS A 228 -23.79 39.66 -4.66
C HIS A 228 -24.69 38.77 -5.53
N HIS A 229 -24.58 37.45 -5.42
CA HIS A 229 -25.31 36.47 -6.22
C HIS A 229 -25.18 36.68 -7.74
N VAL A 230 -24.01 37.16 -8.20
CA VAL A 230 -23.70 37.41 -9.62
C VAL A 230 -22.73 36.36 -10.17
N ARG A 231 -22.84 36.05 -11.46
CA ARG A 231 -21.91 35.13 -12.15
C ARG A 231 -20.76 35.83 -12.87
N HIS A 232 -20.87 37.15 -13.05
CA HIS A 232 -19.93 37.98 -13.79
C HIS A 232 -19.57 39.21 -12.96
N LEU A 233 -18.28 39.53 -12.89
CA LEU A 233 -17.75 40.77 -12.31
C LEU A 233 -16.92 41.50 -13.35
N VAL A 234 -17.10 42.81 -13.43
CA VAL A 234 -16.26 43.66 -14.29
C VAL A 234 -14.94 43.95 -13.57
N VAL A 235 -13.83 43.74 -14.24
CA VAL A 235 -12.49 43.95 -13.70
C VAL A 235 -12.02 45.35 -14.06
N PHE A 236 -11.61 46.11 -13.04
CA PHE A 236 -11.21 47.51 -13.15
C PHE A 236 -9.71 47.68 -12.86
N ALA A 237 -9.04 48.48 -13.68
CA ALA A 237 -7.74 49.08 -13.37
C ALA A 237 -7.94 50.60 -13.20
N GLY A 238 -8.11 51.04 -11.95
CA GLY A 238 -8.55 52.41 -11.66
C GLY A 238 -9.97 52.65 -12.16
N GLU A 239 -10.19 53.65 -13.03
CA GLU A 239 -11.50 53.94 -13.63
C GLU A 239 -11.76 53.21 -14.97
N HIS A 240 -10.80 52.44 -15.48
CA HIS A 240 -10.92 51.76 -16.77
C HIS A 240 -11.32 50.30 -16.61
N VAL A 241 -12.22 49.85 -17.47
CA VAL A 241 -12.57 48.43 -17.59
C VAL A 241 -11.46 47.72 -18.36
N VAL A 242 -10.87 46.71 -17.75
CA VAL A 242 -9.79 45.90 -18.35
C VAL A 242 -10.23 44.49 -18.73
N GLY A 243 -11.35 44.01 -18.17
CA GLY A 243 -11.90 42.71 -18.50
C GLY A 243 -13.20 42.42 -17.76
N VAL A 244 -13.75 41.24 -18.00
CA VAL A 244 -14.83 40.65 -17.21
C VAL A 244 -14.37 39.29 -16.75
N ILE A 245 -14.62 38.95 -15.50
CA ILE A 245 -14.38 37.61 -14.99
C ILE A 245 -15.70 36.92 -14.70
N SER A 246 -15.81 35.68 -15.15
CA SER A 246 -17.00 34.84 -14.94
C SER A 246 -16.66 33.65 -14.06
N GLN A 247 -17.67 33.13 -13.37
CA GLN A 247 -17.54 31.88 -12.59
C GLN A 247 -17.10 30.70 -13.46
N GLN A 248 -17.60 30.63 -14.70
CA GLN A 248 -17.24 29.59 -15.66
C GLN A 248 -15.76 29.67 -16.04
N ARG A 249 -15.25 30.86 -16.39
CA ARG A 249 -13.83 31.06 -16.74
C ARG A 249 -12.89 30.72 -15.59
N LEU A 250 -13.24 31.10 -14.37
CA LEU A 250 -12.48 30.73 -13.18
C LEU A 250 -12.40 29.22 -12.96
N PHE A 251 -13.47 28.50 -13.30
CA PHE A 251 -13.52 27.05 -13.18
C PHE A 251 -12.82 26.33 -14.35
N GLU A 252 -12.90 26.86 -15.58
CA GLU A 252 -12.15 26.38 -16.75
C GLU A 252 -10.63 26.47 -16.56
N GLN A 253 -10.17 27.45 -15.80
CA GLN A 253 -8.75 27.63 -15.47
C GLN A 253 -8.23 26.62 -14.44
N ILE A 254 -9.12 25.91 -13.73
CA ILE A 254 -8.71 24.76 -12.93
C ILE A 254 -8.43 23.62 -13.90
N ALA A 255 -7.16 23.28 -14.10
CA ALA A 255 -6.81 22.12 -14.90
C ALA A 255 -7.38 20.84 -14.24
N LEU A 256 -7.76 19.85 -15.04
CA LEU A 256 -8.14 18.51 -14.55
C LEU A 256 -7.13 17.95 -13.52
N ARG A 257 -5.84 18.23 -13.73
CA ARG A 257 -4.75 17.88 -12.82
C ARG A 257 -4.79 18.63 -11.48
N ASP A 258 -5.13 19.91 -11.49
CA ASP A 258 -5.25 20.70 -10.27
C ASP A 258 -6.48 20.29 -9.46
N MET A 259 -7.56 19.89 -10.14
CA MET A 259 -8.73 19.26 -9.52
C MET A 259 -8.41 17.89 -8.91
N GLU A 260 -7.60 17.06 -9.57
CA GLU A 260 -7.09 15.79 -9.02
C GLU A 260 -6.29 16.03 -7.73
N ILE A 261 -5.37 17.01 -7.74
CA ILE A 261 -4.54 17.36 -6.59
C ILE A 261 -5.40 17.90 -5.43
N ALA A 262 -6.38 18.77 -5.72
CA ALA A 262 -7.27 19.33 -4.70
C ALA A 262 -8.13 18.25 -4.03
N LEU A 263 -8.71 17.34 -4.82
CA LEU A 263 -9.50 16.22 -4.32
C LEU A 263 -8.64 15.25 -3.49
N ALA A 264 -7.41 14.98 -3.92
CA ALA A 264 -6.48 14.14 -3.17
C ALA A 264 -6.10 14.75 -1.81
N ARG A 265 -5.80 16.05 -1.76
CA ARG A 265 -5.47 16.79 -0.52
C ARG A 265 -6.62 16.78 0.49
N LEU A 266 -7.85 17.06 0.03
CA LEU A 266 -9.03 17.01 0.90
C LEU A 266 -9.27 15.60 1.46
N CYS A 267 -9.02 14.56 0.66
CA CYS A 267 -9.09 13.17 1.12
C CYS A 267 -8.05 12.87 2.20
N GLU A 268 -6.81 13.28 1.99
CA GLU A 268 -5.70 13.05 2.92
C GLU A 268 -5.95 13.75 4.26
N GLU A 269 -6.39 15.01 4.24
CA GLU A 269 -6.66 15.79 5.44
C GLU A 269 -7.81 15.18 6.26
N ARG A 270 -8.89 14.74 5.62
CA ARG A 270 -10.01 14.08 6.29
C ARG A 270 -9.61 12.73 6.88
N ASN A 271 -8.77 11.95 6.17
CA ASN A 271 -8.25 10.68 6.66
C ASN A 271 -7.34 10.87 7.87
N ARG A 272 -6.48 11.91 7.86
CA ARG A 272 -5.63 12.28 8.99
C ARG A 272 -6.48 12.59 10.23
N LEU A 273 -7.50 13.45 10.09
CA LEU A 273 -8.39 13.81 11.18
C LEU A 273 -9.17 12.60 11.74
N ARG A 274 -9.60 11.69 10.87
CA ARG A 274 -10.31 10.47 11.27
C ARG A 274 -9.38 9.52 12.04
N LEU A 275 -8.16 9.31 11.55
CA LEU A 275 -7.19 8.44 12.21
C LEU A 275 -6.79 9.00 13.57
N GLN A 276 -6.60 10.32 13.67
CA GLN A 276 -6.32 11.02 14.92
C GLN A 276 -7.47 10.82 15.93
N ALA A 277 -8.73 11.04 15.51
CA ALA A 277 -9.88 10.83 16.39
C ALA A 277 -10.04 9.36 16.84
N GLN A 278 -9.74 8.39 15.98
CA GLN A 278 -9.76 6.97 16.34
C GLN A 278 -8.65 6.60 17.31
N LEU A 279 -7.45 7.16 17.14
CA LEU A 279 -6.33 6.97 18.05
C LEU A 279 -6.65 7.56 19.44
N ASP A 280 -7.18 8.78 19.49
CA ASP A 280 -7.57 9.44 20.74
C ASP A 280 -8.67 8.66 21.49
N LEU A 281 -9.65 8.11 20.76
CA LEU A 281 -10.69 7.26 21.34
C LEU A 281 -10.13 5.93 21.90
N ALA A 282 -9.24 5.28 21.15
CA ALA A 282 -8.62 4.02 21.56
C ALA A 282 -7.72 4.20 22.79
N LEU A 283 -6.92 5.27 22.83
CA LEU A 283 -6.08 5.63 23.97
C LEU A 283 -6.93 5.98 25.19
N GLY A 284 -7.98 6.78 25.02
CA GLY A 284 -8.91 7.14 26.10
C GLY A 284 -9.60 5.93 26.73
N ALA A 285 -10.07 4.99 25.91
CA ALA A 285 -10.68 3.75 26.39
C ALA A 285 -9.69 2.85 27.16
N ALA A 286 -8.41 2.90 26.83
CA ALA A 286 -7.35 2.13 27.49
C ALA A 286 -6.79 2.80 28.76
N GLY A 287 -7.29 3.97 29.16
CA GLY A 287 -6.72 4.74 30.26
C GLY A 287 -5.28 5.21 29.98
N ALA A 288 -4.98 5.47 28.70
CA ALA A 288 -3.67 5.87 28.23
C ALA A 288 -3.74 7.18 27.43
N GLY A 289 -2.61 7.87 27.32
CA GLY A 289 -2.48 9.06 26.48
C GLY A 289 -1.14 9.09 25.78
N ALA A 290 -1.10 9.71 24.60
CA ALA A 290 0.13 9.81 23.81
C ALA A 290 0.82 11.16 24.05
N TRP A 291 2.13 11.15 23.94
CA TRP A 291 2.96 12.35 24.01
C TRP A 291 4.04 12.31 22.91
N GLU A 292 4.44 13.49 22.45
CA GLU A 292 5.53 13.71 21.51
C GLU A 292 6.40 14.84 22.06
N HIS A 293 7.70 14.61 22.12
CA HIS A 293 8.69 15.58 22.52
C HIS A 293 9.62 15.90 21.34
N ARG A 294 9.82 17.19 21.08
CA ARG A 294 10.75 17.72 20.08
C ARG A 294 11.94 18.37 20.79
N PRO A 295 13.07 17.65 20.98
CA PRO A 295 14.16 18.11 21.83
C PRO A 295 14.78 19.45 21.41
N ARG A 296 14.92 19.70 20.10
CA ARG A 296 15.47 20.97 19.57
C ARG A 296 14.60 22.19 19.92
N GLN A 297 13.30 22.00 20.08
CA GLN A 297 12.34 23.06 20.40
C GLN A 297 11.94 23.07 21.87
N ASP A 298 12.42 22.09 22.66
CA ASP A 298 11.94 21.76 24.00
C ASP A 298 10.41 21.78 24.08
N ARG A 299 9.74 21.20 23.07
CA ARG A 299 8.28 21.24 22.93
C ARG A 299 7.70 19.86 23.18
N LEU A 300 6.84 19.77 24.19
CA LEU A 300 6.02 18.60 24.50
C LEU A 300 4.61 18.82 23.95
N VAL A 301 4.16 17.89 23.12
CA VAL A 301 2.82 17.82 22.55
C VAL A 301 2.12 16.61 23.15
N CYS A 302 0.91 16.79 23.64
CA CYS A 302 0.17 15.76 24.34
C CYS A 302 -1.20 15.55 23.68
N SER A 303 -1.64 14.29 23.63
CA SER A 303 -2.95 13.92 23.12
C SER A 303 -4.09 14.42 24.01
N GLU A 304 -5.29 14.46 23.46
CA GLU A 304 -6.47 14.89 24.21
C GLU A 304 -6.81 13.90 25.34
N SER A 305 -6.60 12.61 25.12
CA SER A 305 -6.75 11.55 26.13
C SER A 305 -5.80 11.76 27.32
N LEU A 306 -4.55 12.19 27.07
CA LEU A 306 -3.60 12.52 28.14
C LEU A 306 -4.04 13.76 28.93
N ARG A 307 -4.69 14.72 28.26
CA ARG A 307 -5.24 15.94 28.87
C ARG A 307 -6.44 15.62 29.75
N GLN A 308 -7.31 14.71 29.32
CA GLN A 308 -8.39 14.16 30.14
C GLN A 308 -7.85 13.41 31.37
N PHE A 309 -6.74 12.68 31.21
CA PHE A 309 -6.13 11.92 32.30
C PHE A 309 -5.46 12.79 33.39
N PHE A 310 -4.83 13.91 33.02
CA PHE A 310 -4.10 14.79 33.96
C PHE A 310 -4.80 16.09 34.36
N GLY A 311 -5.85 16.52 33.65
CA GLY A 311 -6.54 17.81 33.83
C GLY A 311 -6.11 18.90 32.83
N GLU A 312 -6.81 20.05 32.85
CA GLU A 312 -6.76 21.07 31.78
C GLU A 312 -5.37 21.67 31.49
N THR A 313 -4.45 21.70 32.45
CA THR A 313 -3.09 22.20 32.27
C THR A 313 -2.08 21.06 32.17
N LEU A 314 -1.64 20.80 30.94
CA LEU A 314 -0.51 19.92 30.64
C LEU A 314 0.79 20.74 30.48
N PRO A 315 1.94 20.14 30.83
CA PRO A 315 3.24 20.78 30.64
C PRO A 315 3.58 20.90 29.15
N GLY A 316 4.20 22.03 28.78
CA GLY A 316 4.57 22.34 27.39
C GLY A 316 6.00 21.92 27.01
N ASN A 317 6.81 21.50 27.98
CA ASN A 317 8.21 21.12 27.81
C ASN A 317 8.61 20.01 28.80
N LEU A 318 9.81 19.45 28.63
CA LEU A 318 10.28 18.33 29.44
C LEU A 318 10.59 18.74 30.89
N ALA A 319 11.01 19.99 31.12
CA ALA A 319 11.32 20.50 32.46
C ALA A 319 10.06 20.59 33.35
N GLU A 320 8.96 21.08 32.79
CA GLU A 320 7.65 21.14 33.45
C GLU A 320 7.09 19.73 33.71
N TRP A 321 7.32 18.78 32.79
CA TRP A 321 6.97 17.38 33.01
C TRP A 321 7.76 16.78 34.17
N ARG A 322 9.09 16.97 34.18
CA ARG A 322 9.99 16.51 35.23
C ARG A 322 9.61 17.03 36.61
N ALA A 323 9.12 18.27 36.72
CA ALA A 323 8.64 18.86 37.97
C ALA A 323 7.42 18.14 38.57
N ARG A 324 6.69 17.35 37.78
CA ARG A 324 5.54 16.55 38.24
C ARG A 324 5.93 15.16 38.71
N ILE A 325 7.17 14.72 38.54
CA ILE A 325 7.63 13.38 38.94
C ILE A 325 7.95 13.38 40.43
N HIS A 326 7.62 12.29 41.12
CA HIS A 326 7.93 12.14 42.54
C HIS A 326 9.44 12.20 42.80
N PRO A 327 9.92 12.90 43.85
CA PRO A 327 11.35 13.09 44.11
C PRO A 327 12.19 11.79 44.13
N ASP A 328 11.67 10.74 44.75
CA ASP A 328 12.34 9.42 44.82
C ASP A 328 12.51 8.74 43.45
N ASP A 329 11.66 9.07 42.47
CA ASP A 329 11.63 8.39 41.17
C ASP A 329 12.45 9.15 40.10
N LEU A 330 12.85 10.41 40.39
CA LEU A 330 13.57 11.29 39.46
C LEU A 330 14.88 10.69 38.95
N ALA A 331 15.68 10.10 39.84
CA ALA A 331 16.99 9.55 39.46
C ALA A 331 16.86 8.37 38.48
N GLY A 332 15.83 7.53 38.67
CA GLY A 332 15.54 6.41 37.77
C GLY A 332 14.97 6.87 36.43
N HIS A 333 14.10 7.87 36.45
CA HIS A 333 13.53 8.49 35.25
C HIS A 333 14.61 9.12 34.37
N ASP A 334 15.46 9.99 34.93
CA ASP A 334 16.50 10.70 34.20
C ASP A 334 17.46 9.73 33.50
N LEU A 335 17.89 8.69 34.24
CA LEU A 335 18.80 7.70 33.71
C LEU A 335 18.18 6.90 32.55
N ALA A 336 16.86 6.70 32.55
CA ALA A 336 16.16 6.04 31.45
C ALA A 336 16.02 6.95 30.22
N VAL A 337 15.68 8.23 30.44
CA VAL A 337 15.62 9.24 29.37
C VAL A 337 17.00 9.39 28.71
N ASP A 338 18.06 9.57 29.49
CA ASP A 338 19.42 9.70 28.96
C ASP A 338 19.84 8.49 28.12
N ARG A 339 19.42 7.29 28.53
CA ARG A 339 19.72 6.05 27.79
C ARG A 339 19.07 5.99 26.42
N VAL A 340 17.85 6.50 26.28
CA VAL A 340 17.14 6.57 25.00
C VAL A 340 17.77 7.61 24.08
N PHE A 341 18.15 8.75 24.64
CA PHE A 341 18.80 9.82 23.88
C PHE A 341 20.19 9.41 23.38
N GLN A 342 20.95 8.65 24.18
CA GLN A 342 22.30 8.18 23.83
C GLN A 342 22.33 6.89 22.98
N ALA A 343 21.21 6.18 22.82
CA ALA A 343 21.16 4.96 22.02
C ALA A 343 21.48 5.27 20.55
N LYS A 344 22.39 4.51 19.93
CA LYS A 344 22.77 4.66 18.50
C LYS A 344 21.75 4.04 17.52
N THR A 345 20.88 3.16 18.02
CA THR A 345 19.77 2.50 17.29
C THR A 345 18.43 2.81 17.98
N SER A 346 17.30 2.33 17.43
CA SER A 346 15.91 2.56 17.87
C SER A 346 15.72 2.45 19.39
N GLY A 347 16.02 3.54 20.11
CA GLY A 347 15.98 3.59 21.56
C GLY A 347 14.54 3.53 22.01
N GLN A 348 14.19 2.53 22.82
CA GLN A 348 12.90 2.41 23.46
C GLN A 348 13.11 2.40 24.98
N HIS A 349 12.24 3.08 25.72
CA HIS A 349 12.16 2.92 27.17
C HIS A 349 10.79 2.42 27.59
N ARG A 350 10.80 1.71 28.70
CA ARG A 350 9.62 1.41 29.50
C ARG A 350 9.98 1.67 30.95
N ILE A 351 9.34 2.65 31.55
CA ILE A 351 9.60 3.05 32.94
C ILE A 351 8.29 3.21 33.69
N GLU A 352 8.33 2.92 34.98
CA GLU A 352 7.19 3.09 35.88
C GLU A 352 7.59 4.07 36.97
N TYR A 353 6.83 5.15 37.14
CA TYR A 353 7.12 6.19 38.13
C TYR A 353 5.84 6.84 38.62
N ARG A 354 5.95 7.58 39.73
CA ARG A 354 4.84 8.37 40.26
C ARG A 354 4.86 9.77 39.68
N VAL A 355 3.69 10.22 39.25
CA VAL A 355 3.46 11.56 38.70
C VAL A 355 2.34 12.24 39.48
N ARG A 356 2.46 13.55 39.65
CA ARG A 356 1.49 14.37 40.37
C ARG A 356 0.30 14.70 39.46
N HIS A 357 -0.89 14.32 39.89
CA HIS A 357 -2.15 14.65 39.23
C HIS A 357 -2.61 16.07 39.61
N SER A 358 -3.56 16.65 38.86
CA SER A 358 -4.07 18.02 39.07
C SER A 358 -4.78 18.22 40.41
N ASP A 359 -5.33 17.16 41.01
CA ASP A 359 -5.88 17.15 42.38
C ASP A 359 -4.81 17.07 43.48
N GLY A 360 -3.52 17.01 43.11
CA GLY A 360 -2.40 16.93 44.03
C GLY A 360 -2.02 15.52 44.49
N SER A 361 -2.78 14.49 44.10
CA SER A 361 -2.47 13.09 44.39
C SER A 361 -1.31 12.55 43.54
N TRP A 362 -0.66 11.49 44.02
CA TRP A 362 0.36 10.76 43.27
C TRP A 362 -0.27 9.56 42.55
N ARG A 363 -0.08 9.47 41.24
CA ARG A 363 -0.53 8.32 40.43
C ARG A 363 0.65 7.56 39.86
N TRP A 364 0.54 6.24 39.84
CA TRP A 364 1.53 5.38 39.20
C TRP A 364 1.25 5.30 37.72
N VAL A 365 2.24 5.63 36.91
CA VAL A 365 2.15 5.60 35.46
C VAL A 365 3.26 4.76 34.88
N GLU A 366 2.93 4.08 33.78
CA GLU A 366 3.89 3.41 32.93
C GLU A 366 4.07 4.23 31.67
N ASP A 367 5.29 4.69 31.45
CA ASP A 367 5.67 5.46 30.27
C ASP A 367 6.48 4.57 29.32
N ARG A 368 6.01 4.48 28.08
CA ARG A 368 6.65 3.73 26.99
C ARG A 368 6.95 4.69 25.85
N GLY A 369 8.21 5.04 25.66
CA GLY A 369 8.63 5.94 24.58
C GLY A 369 9.65 5.33 23.65
N CYS A 370 9.76 5.90 22.45
CA CYS A 370 10.78 5.58 21.48
C CYS A 370 11.24 6.81 20.69
N VAL A 371 12.46 6.74 20.14
CA VAL A 371 12.93 7.74 19.18
C VAL A 371 12.28 7.47 17.83
N ALA A 372 11.38 8.37 17.40
CA ALA A 372 10.68 8.28 16.12
C ALA A 372 11.55 8.79 14.97
N GLU A 373 12.27 9.89 15.19
CA GLU A 373 13.12 10.52 14.18
C GLU A 373 14.45 10.99 14.78
N ARG A 374 15.49 11.02 13.93
CA ARG A 374 16.80 11.59 14.23
C ARG A 374 17.16 12.63 13.19
N ASP A 375 17.92 13.63 13.61
CA ASP A 375 18.49 14.63 12.71
C ASP A 375 19.75 14.13 12.01
N GLU A 376 20.30 14.96 11.13
CA GLU A 376 21.51 14.69 10.34
C GLU A 376 22.75 14.40 11.20
N ASP A 377 22.77 14.91 12.45
CA ASP A 377 23.85 14.70 13.42
C ASP A 377 23.66 13.41 14.25
N GLY A 378 22.59 12.65 13.98
CA GLY A 378 22.23 11.41 14.68
C GLY A 378 21.56 11.64 16.04
N GLN A 379 21.21 12.88 16.39
CA GLN A 379 20.51 13.21 17.64
C GLN A 379 18.99 13.02 17.47
N PRO A 380 18.24 12.65 18.52
CA PRO A 380 16.79 12.53 18.45
C PRO A 380 16.13 13.86 18.06
N SER A 381 15.40 13.88 16.94
CA SER A 381 14.60 15.04 16.52
C SER A 381 13.15 14.95 16.99
N ILE A 382 12.60 13.72 17.06
CA ILE A 382 11.27 13.44 17.58
C ILE A 382 11.32 12.20 18.47
N VAL A 383 10.83 12.33 19.70
CA VAL A 383 10.63 11.23 20.65
C VAL A 383 9.14 11.13 20.93
N THR A 384 8.55 9.96 20.80
CA THR A 384 7.11 9.76 21.01
C THR A 384 6.87 8.61 21.97
N GLY A 385 5.78 8.66 22.71
CA GLY A 385 5.44 7.62 23.65
C GLY A 385 3.99 7.61 24.07
N VAL A 386 3.65 6.56 24.82
CA VAL A 386 2.35 6.36 25.45
C VAL A 386 2.56 6.24 26.94
N LEU A 387 1.72 6.94 27.68
CA LEU A 387 1.69 6.92 29.13
C LEU A 387 0.36 6.33 29.59
N ALA A 388 0.42 5.29 30.41
CA ALA A 388 -0.75 4.55 30.89
C ALA A 388 -0.83 4.55 32.42
N ASP A 389 -2.03 4.65 32.97
CA ASP A 389 -2.26 4.47 34.42
C ASP A 389 -2.08 3.00 34.81
N ILE A 390 -1.24 2.75 35.81
CA ILE A 390 -1.01 1.40 36.35
C ILE A 390 -1.34 1.31 37.85
N GLY A 391 -2.02 2.30 38.41
CA GLY A 391 -2.41 2.34 39.83
C GLY A 391 -3.20 1.10 40.24
N GLN A 392 -4.22 0.73 39.47
CA GLN A 392 -5.03 -0.47 39.74
C GLN A 392 -4.19 -1.75 39.65
N ARG A 393 -3.40 -1.89 38.58
CA ARG A 393 -2.50 -3.05 38.38
C ARG A 393 -1.53 -3.21 39.55
N ARG A 394 -0.97 -2.10 40.05
CA ARG A 394 -0.05 -2.10 41.19
C ARG A 394 -0.76 -2.47 42.50
N ALA A 395 -1.96 -1.94 42.74
CA ALA A 395 -2.76 -2.26 43.91
C ALA A 395 -3.14 -3.75 43.96
N ASP A 396 -3.58 -4.30 42.83
CA ASP A 396 -3.93 -5.72 42.70
C ASP A 396 -2.69 -6.62 42.90
N SER A 397 -1.56 -6.26 42.31
CA SER A 397 -0.30 -7.00 42.48
C SER A 397 0.13 -7.04 43.95
N LEU A 398 0.09 -5.90 44.65
CA LEU A 398 0.45 -5.80 46.06
C LEU A 398 -0.51 -6.61 46.94
N ARG A 399 -1.82 -6.59 46.63
CA ARG A 399 -2.83 -7.37 47.34
C ARG A 399 -2.59 -8.88 47.19
N ILE A 400 -2.28 -9.33 45.98
CA ILE A 400 -1.96 -10.74 45.69
C ILE A 400 -0.68 -11.16 46.43
N GLU A 401 0.36 -10.32 46.43
CA GLU A 401 1.59 -10.61 47.19
C GLU A 401 1.34 -10.73 48.69
N ARG A 402 0.54 -9.83 49.27
CA ARG A 402 0.12 -9.89 50.68
C ARG A 402 -0.67 -11.16 51.01
N GLN A 403 -1.66 -11.51 50.18
CA GLN A 403 -2.44 -12.74 50.36
C GLN A 403 -1.59 -14.00 50.27
N ASN A 404 -0.68 -14.06 49.28
CA ASN A 404 0.23 -15.20 49.12
C ASN A 404 1.20 -15.34 50.30
N ARG A 405 1.67 -14.21 50.86
CA ARG A 405 2.49 -14.19 52.06
C ARG A 405 1.73 -14.76 53.27
N ALA A 406 0.52 -14.28 53.52
CA ALA A 406 -0.35 -14.75 54.61
C ALA A 406 -0.62 -16.27 54.53
N LEU A 407 -0.96 -16.76 53.34
CA LEU A 407 -1.22 -18.20 53.10
C LEU A 407 0.03 -19.06 53.36
N ARG A 408 1.22 -18.60 52.95
CA ARG A 408 2.47 -19.33 53.22
C ARG A 408 2.78 -19.40 54.71
N LEU A 409 2.58 -18.29 55.44
CA LEU A 409 2.80 -18.23 56.88
C LEU A 409 1.87 -19.17 57.64
N LEU A 410 0.55 -19.02 57.49
CA LEU A 410 -0.44 -19.82 58.21
C LEU A 410 -0.33 -21.31 57.84
N GLY A 411 -0.15 -21.63 56.55
CA GLY A 411 0.06 -23.01 56.09
C GLY A 411 1.40 -23.62 56.55
N GLY A 412 2.44 -22.81 56.76
CA GLY A 412 3.71 -23.23 57.35
C GLY A 412 3.58 -23.55 58.85
N VAL A 413 2.84 -22.72 59.58
CA VAL A 413 2.56 -22.88 61.01
C VAL A 413 1.69 -24.11 61.26
N ALA A 414 0.60 -24.28 60.52
CA ALA A 414 -0.25 -25.47 60.61
C ALA A 414 0.52 -26.77 60.38
N ARG A 415 1.43 -26.80 59.39
CA ARG A 415 2.33 -27.95 59.16
C ARG A 415 3.32 -28.18 60.30
N SER A 416 3.81 -27.10 60.93
CA SER A 416 4.71 -27.18 62.08
C SER A 416 4.01 -27.77 63.30
N ILE A 417 2.74 -27.42 63.54
CA ILE A 417 1.88 -28.00 64.59
C ILE A 417 1.70 -29.52 64.42
N ILE A 418 1.54 -29.99 63.19
CA ILE A 418 1.36 -31.42 62.91
C ILE A 418 2.67 -32.21 63.10
N ARG A 419 3.81 -31.62 62.75
CA ARG A 419 5.11 -32.32 62.68
C ARG A 419 5.98 -32.17 63.91
N ALA A 420 5.70 -31.21 64.79
CA ALA A 420 6.50 -31.00 66.00
C ALA A 420 6.46 -32.23 66.91
N ALA A 421 7.63 -32.60 67.45
CA ALA A 421 7.76 -33.72 68.39
C ALA A 421 7.33 -33.32 69.82
N ASP A 422 7.58 -32.07 70.18
CA ASP A 422 7.29 -31.47 71.48
C ASP A 422 6.98 -29.97 71.33
N GLU A 423 6.62 -29.32 72.44
CA GLU A 423 6.26 -27.90 72.48
C GLU A 423 7.43 -26.98 72.08
N GLY A 424 8.66 -27.32 72.47
CA GLY A 424 9.84 -26.52 72.13
C GLY A 424 10.13 -26.55 70.62
N ALA A 425 10.07 -27.74 70.02
CA ALA A 425 10.25 -27.93 68.58
C ALA A 425 9.17 -27.19 67.76
N LEU A 426 7.94 -27.10 68.28
CA LEU A 426 6.86 -26.33 67.66
C LEU A 426 7.16 -24.82 67.66
N ILE A 427 7.50 -24.28 68.83
CA ILE A 427 7.78 -22.86 69.02
C ILE A 427 8.94 -22.42 68.10
N ASP A 428 10.01 -23.22 68.04
CA ASP A 428 11.18 -22.92 67.19
C ASP A 428 10.85 -23.01 65.69
N ALA A 429 9.99 -23.94 65.29
CA ALA A 429 9.53 -24.05 63.91
C ALA A 429 8.67 -22.85 63.51
N VAL A 430 7.75 -22.42 64.38
CA VAL A 430 6.88 -21.26 64.13
C VAL A 430 7.67 -19.96 64.09
N CYS A 431 8.63 -19.74 65.01
CA CYS A 431 9.49 -18.57 64.97
C CYS A 431 10.28 -18.49 63.65
N ARG A 432 10.79 -19.63 63.14
CA ARG A 432 11.42 -19.68 61.81
C ARG A 432 10.46 -19.35 60.68
N GLN A 433 9.24 -19.88 60.69
CA GLN A 433 8.25 -19.56 59.65
C GLN A 433 7.93 -18.06 59.60
N VAL A 434 7.81 -17.41 60.76
CA VAL A 434 7.55 -15.97 60.86
C VAL A 434 8.70 -15.14 60.29
N ILE A 435 9.94 -15.57 60.48
CA ILE A 435 11.12 -14.91 59.90
C ILE A 435 11.18 -15.17 58.38
N ASP A 436 11.18 -16.44 57.98
CA ASP A 436 11.44 -16.86 56.60
C ASP A 436 10.36 -16.39 55.62
N HIS A 437 9.09 -16.37 56.06
CA HIS A 437 7.95 -16.08 55.20
C HIS A 437 7.18 -14.82 55.60
N GLY A 438 7.38 -14.31 56.82
CA GLY A 438 6.68 -13.15 57.34
C GLY A 438 7.46 -11.85 57.25
N GLY A 439 8.70 -11.86 56.75
CA GLY A 439 9.48 -10.64 56.56
C GLY A 439 9.83 -9.91 57.87
N TYR A 440 9.66 -10.58 59.02
CA TYR A 440 10.08 -10.06 60.31
C TYR A 440 11.58 -10.30 60.49
N ARG A 441 12.28 -9.34 61.09
CA ARG A 441 13.73 -9.43 61.31
C ARG A 441 14.07 -10.54 62.32
N SER A 442 13.24 -10.69 63.34
CA SER A 442 13.35 -11.76 64.32
C SER A 442 11.99 -12.04 64.96
N ALA A 443 11.80 -13.29 65.36
CA ALA A 443 10.66 -13.76 66.14
C ALA A 443 11.17 -14.65 67.27
N ARG A 444 10.71 -14.42 68.51
CA ARG A 444 11.02 -15.28 69.66
C ARG A 444 9.82 -15.40 70.59
N PHE A 445 9.61 -16.57 71.17
CA PHE A 445 8.54 -16.79 72.15
C PHE A 445 9.09 -16.66 73.57
N VAL A 446 8.37 -15.94 74.44
CA VAL A 446 8.75 -15.71 75.84
C VAL A 446 7.59 -15.94 76.79
N ALA A 447 7.88 -16.25 78.05
CA ALA A 447 6.85 -16.32 79.08
C ALA A 447 6.20 -14.94 79.30
N ALA A 448 4.90 -14.93 79.62
CA ALA A 448 4.14 -13.72 79.90
C ALA A 448 4.80 -12.89 81.01
N GLY A 449 4.89 -11.57 80.81
CA GLY A 449 5.52 -10.65 81.77
C GLY A 449 7.05 -10.50 81.66
N SER A 450 7.68 -11.11 80.66
CA SER A 450 9.11 -10.87 80.37
C SER A 450 9.38 -9.41 79.92
N PRO A 451 10.54 -8.81 80.24
CA PRO A 451 10.88 -7.43 79.85
C PRO A 451 10.79 -7.23 78.33
N LEU A 452 10.10 -6.17 77.90
CA LEU A 452 9.91 -5.81 76.50
C LEU A 452 11.05 -4.87 76.04
N ALA A 453 11.78 -5.24 74.99
CA ALA A 453 12.72 -4.32 74.33
C ALA A 453 11.97 -3.26 73.51
N ALA A 454 12.56 -2.08 73.31
CA ALA A 454 11.88 -0.93 72.70
C ALA A 454 11.49 -1.16 71.21
N ASP A 455 12.16 -2.08 70.53
CA ASP A 455 11.95 -2.44 69.13
C ASP A 455 11.16 -3.75 68.93
N GLU A 456 10.76 -4.39 70.02
CA GLU A 456 9.93 -5.60 70.00
C GLU A 456 8.44 -5.24 70.07
N ARG A 457 7.63 -5.99 69.33
CA ARG A 457 6.17 -5.96 69.46
C ARG A 457 5.69 -7.26 70.10
N PRO A 458 4.97 -7.21 71.23
CA PRO A 458 4.41 -8.39 71.87
C PRO A 458 3.12 -8.82 71.17
N LEU A 459 3.02 -10.10 70.88
CA LEU A 459 1.81 -10.75 70.39
C LEU A 459 1.39 -11.82 71.40
N PRO A 460 0.30 -11.60 72.17
CA PRO A 460 -0.11 -12.50 73.23
C PRO A 460 -0.69 -13.79 72.67
N VAL A 461 -0.12 -14.92 73.08
CA VAL A 461 -0.53 -16.25 72.62
C VAL A 461 -1.37 -16.90 73.71
N HIS A 462 -2.62 -17.21 73.38
CA HIS A 462 -3.58 -17.81 74.30
C HIS A 462 -3.84 -19.27 73.93
N SER A 463 -3.90 -20.14 74.94
CA SER A 463 -4.33 -21.53 74.80
C SER A 463 -5.49 -21.77 75.76
N ASP A 464 -6.63 -22.26 75.27
CA ASP A 464 -7.86 -22.47 76.06
C ASP A 464 -8.29 -21.26 76.90
N GLY A 465 -8.09 -20.05 76.36
CA GLY A 465 -8.42 -18.78 77.03
C GLY A 465 -7.41 -18.33 78.10
N GLN A 466 -6.35 -19.09 78.36
CA GLN A 466 -5.25 -18.69 79.23
C GLN A 466 -4.05 -18.18 78.42
N LEU A 467 -3.45 -17.07 78.86
CA LEU A 467 -2.22 -16.55 78.26
C LEU A 467 -1.07 -17.51 78.56
N VAL A 468 -0.53 -18.17 77.53
CA VAL A 468 0.56 -19.16 77.67
C VAL A 468 1.94 -18.57 77.43
N GLY A 469 2.01 -17.41 76.78
CA GLY A 469 3.23 -16.66 76.52
C GLY A 469 3.01 -15.57 75.49
N GLU A 470 4.09 -14.93 75.06
CA GLU A 470 4.07 -13.85 74.08
C GLU A 470 5.09 -14.12 72.97
N LEU A 471 4.64 -14.01 71.72
CA LEU A 471 5.53 -14.00 70.56
C LEU A 471 6.04 -12.57 70.35
N ARG A 472 7.34 -12.35 70.51
CA ARG A 472 8.00 -11.05 70.32
C ARG A 472 8.51 -10.96 68.90
N LEU A 473 8.06 -9.93 68.18
CA LEU A 473 8.39 -9.69 66.78
C LEU A 473 9.18 -8.39 66.64
N VAL A 474 10.23 -8.40 65.82
CA VAL A 474 10.96 -7.19 65.43
C VAL A 474 10.71 -6.90 63.96
N LEU A 475 10.20 -5.71 63.67
CA LEU A 475 9.84 -5.28 62.32
C LEU A 475 11.08 -5.06 61.44
N ALA A 476 10.96 -5.37 60.15
CA ALA A 476 11.92 -4.91 59.16
C ALA A 476 11.76 -3.39 58.89
N PRO A 477 12.82 -2.69 58.47
CA PRO A 477 12.71 -1.27 58.11
C PRO A 477 11.67 -1.06 57.00
N GLY A 478 10.70 -0.15 57.23
CA GLY A 478 9.63 0.15 56.27
C GLY A 478 8.42 -0.79 56.33
N GLN A 479 8.42 -1.81 57.19
CA GLN A 479 7.23 -2.65 57.41
C GLN A 479 6.20 -1.90 58.27
N VAL A 480 5.00 -1.68 57.71
CA VAL A 480 3.86 -1.06 58.40
C VAL A 480 2.89 -2.17 58.79
N ILE A 481 2.39 -2.14 60.03
CA ILE A 481 1.31 -3.01 60.47
C ILE A 481 0.00 -2.24 60.25
N ASP A 482 -0.74 -2.65 59.22
CA ASP A 482 -2.11 -2.20 58.94
C ASP A 482 -3.13 -3.18 59.54
N ASP A 483 -4.43 -2.89 59.42
CA ASP A 483 -5.50 -3.70 60.02
C ASP A 483 -5.48 -5.16 59.52
N ASP A 484 -5.12 -5.38 58.25
CA ASP A 484 -4.99 -6.72 57.67
C ASP A 484 -3.81 -7.50 58.28
N GLU A 485 -2.67 -6.84 58.49
CA GLU A 485 -1.51 -7.45 59.16
C GLU A 485 -1.78 -7.71 60.65
N VAL A 486 -2.63 -6.90 61.32
CA VAL A 486 -3.09 -7.19 62.69
C VAL A 486 -3.90 -8.48 62.72
N VAL A 487 -4.89 -8.62 61.84
CA VAL A 487 -5.71 -9.85 61.75
C VAL A 487 -4.85 -11.08 61.48
N LEU A 488 -3.88 -10.98 60.56
CA LEU A 488 -2.95 -12.06 60.27
C LEU A 488 -2.12 -12.48 61.50
N LEU A 489 -1.64 -11.51 62.28
CA LEU A 489 -0.88 -11.77 63.50
C LEU A 489 -1.77 -12.38 64.60
N GLU A 490 -3.02 -11.96 64.73
CA GLU A 490 -3.97 -12.56 65.66
C GLU A 490 -4.28 -14.02 65.30
N ASP A 491 -4.51 -14.32 64.01
CA ASP A 491 -4.71 -15.68 63.51
C ASP A 491 -3.47 -16.55 63.77
N LEU A 492 -2.28 -16.01 63.53
CA LEU A 492 -1.00 -16.66 63.81
C LEU A 492 -0.84 -17.00 65.31
N ALA A 493 -1.18 -16.07 66.20
CA ALA A 493 -1.13 -16.28 67.64
C ALA A 493 -2.15 -17.35 68.09
N GLY A 494 -3.36 -17.33 67.51
CA GLY A 494 -4.39 -18.32 67.75
C GLY A 494 -3.97 -19.72 67.34
N GLU A 495 -3.40 -19.88 66.14
CA GLU A 495 -2.87 -21.15 65.63
C GLU A 495 -1.73 -21.69 66.51
N LEU A 496 -0.76 -20.84 66.88
CA LEU A 496 0.32 -21.23 67.78
C LEU A 496 -0.22 -21.66 69.16
N GLY A 497 -1.18 -20.93 69.71
CA GLY A 497 -1.82 -21.24 70.99
C GLY A 497 -2.62 -22.55 70.98
N SER A 498 -3.32 -22.82 69.87
CA SER A 498 -4.01 -24.10 69.61
C SER A 498 -3.01 -25.26 69.49
N GLY A 499 -1.88 -25.03 68.82
CA GLY A 499 -0.78 -25.99 68.72
C GLY A 499 -0.17 -26.34 70.07
N ILE A 500 0.17 -25.33 70.88
CA ILE A 500 0.70 -25.52 72.24
C ILE A 500 -0.31 -26.28 73.11
N GLY A 501 -1.59 -25.91 73.07
CA GLY A 501 -2.66 -26.62 73.79
C GLY A 501 -2.76 -28.07 73.35
N SER A 502 -2.68 -28.33 72.05
CA SER A 502 -2.70 -29.68 71.46
C SER A 502 -1.51 -30.56 71.85
N HIS A 503 -0.35 -29.98 72.16
CA HIS A 503 0.82 -30.69 72.68
C HIS A 503 0.73 -30.91 74.19
N ARG A 504 0.23 -29.92 74.95
CA ARG A 504 0.02 -30.05 76.40
C ARG A 504 -1.10 -31.03 76.75
N SER A 505 -2.20 -31.06 75.98
CA SER A 505 -3.26 -32.06 76.11
C SER A 505 -2.83 -33.48 75.70
N ARG A 506 -1.75 -33.65 74.94
CA ARG A 506 -1.19 -34.98 74.61
C ARG A 506 -0.51 -35.66 75.81
N LEU A 507 -0.19 -34.93 76.88
CA LEU A 507 0.45 -35.46 78.09
C LEU A 507 -0.51 -35.70 79.27
N ALA A 508 -1.80 -35.37 79.14
CA ALA A 508 -2.81 -35.58 80.19
C ALA A 508 -4.02 -36.41 79.67
N LEU A 509 -3.85 -37.74 79.69
CA LEU A 509 -4.84 -38.83 79.53
C LEU A 509 -5.82 -38.83 78.32
N ALA A 510 -5.75 -39.91 77.55
CA ALA A 510 -6.81 -40.52 76.71
C ALA A 510 -7.13 -39.91 75.31
N ALA A 511 -6.54 -40.53 74.29
CA ALA A 511 -6.62 -40.22 72.85
C ALA A 511 -7.97 -40.52 72.13
N GLY A 512 -9.12 -40.18 72.72
CA GLY A 512 -10.44 -40.43 72.12
C GLY A 512 -11.23 -39.17 71.76
N GLU A 513 -11.42 -38.28 72.72
CA GLU A 513 -12.47 -37.26 72.64
C GLU A 513 -12.01 -35.94 71.98
N ALA A 514 -10.74 -35.55 72.13
CA ALA A 514 -10.20 -34.34 71.50
C ALA A 514 -10.06 -34.47 69.97
N SER A 515 -9.73 -35.67 69.47
CA SER A 515 -9.67 -35.93 68.03
C SER A 515 -11.06 -35.92 67.41
N GLN A 516 -12.09 -36.40 68.12
CA GLN A 516 -13.49 -36.31 67.69
C GLN A 516 -13.98 -34.86 67.65
N ARG A 517 -13.66 -34.04 68.67
CA ARG A 517 -13.98 -32.60 68.66
C ARG A 517 -13.28 -31.85 67.51
N LYS A 518 -12.01 -32.14 67.25
CA LYS A 518 -11.26 -31.51 66.14
C LYS A 518 -11.80 -31.93 64.77
N LEU A 519 -12.12 -33.20 64.56
CA LEU A 519 -12.73 -33.67 63.32
C LEU A 519 -14.13 -33.09 63.13
N SER A 520 -14.93 -33.02 64.21
CA SER A 520 -16.24 -32.38 64.19
C SER A 520 -16.15 -30.88 63.86
N LEU A 521 -15.19 -30.16 64.45
CA LEU A 521 -14.94 -28.75 64.15
C LEU A 521 -14.41 -28.54 62.71
N ALA A 522 -13.52 -29.40 62.23
CA ALA A 522 -12.99 -29.33 60.87
C ALA A 522 -14.09 -29.58 59.82
N ILE A 523 -15.02 -30.49 60.08
CA ILE A 523 -16.18 -30.72 59.21
C ILE A 523 -17.16 -29.54 59.28
N GLU A 524 -17.40 -28.97 60.47
CA GLU A 524 -18.28 -27.81 60.64
C GLU A 524 -17.74 -26.53 59.99
N GLN A 525 -16.43 -26.31 60.05
CA GLN A 525 -15.76 -25.11 59.50
C GLN A 525 -15.33 -25.26 58.04
N SER A 526 -15.52 -26.44 57.43
CA SER A 526 -15.22 -26.66 56.02
C SER A 526 -15.94 -25.63 55.13
N PRO A 527 -15.25 -25.00 54.16
CA PRO A 527 -15.87 -24.06 53.23
C PRO A 527 -16.80 -24.76 52.21
N HIS A 528 -16.69 -26.08 52.09
CA HIS A 528 -17.56 -26.90 51.25
C HIS A 528 -18.73 -27.46 52.04
N SER A 529 -19.88 -27.61 51.38
CA SER A 529 -21.07 -28.23 51.95
C SER A 529 -20.79 -29.71 52.22
N VAL A 530 -20.99 -30.14 53.47
CA VAL A 530 -20.81 -31.54 53.88
C VAL A 530 -22.13 -32.09 54.37
N VAL A 531 -22.54 -33.23 53.81
CA VAL A 531 -23.78 -33.93 54.15
C VAL A 531 -23.45 -35.38 54.45
N ILE A 532 -23.95 -35.89 55.58
CA ILE A 532 -23.88 -37.32 55.92
C ILE A 532 -25.30 -37.87 55.93
N THR A 533 -25.52 -38.98 55.24
CA THR A 533 -26.81 -39.67 55.19
C THR A 533 -26.71 -41.08 55.74
N SER A 534 -27.84 -41.63 56.20
CA SER A 534 -28.01 -43.05 56.47
C SER A 534 -27.84 -43.90 55.21
N ALA A 535 -27.77 -45.24 55.37
CA ALA A 535 -27.76 -46.19 54.25
C ALA A 535 -29.00 -46.08 53.33
N ASP A 536 -30.14 -45.59 53.85
CA ASP A 536 -31.35 -45.31 53.08
C ASP A 536 -31.34 -43.93 52.39
N GLY A 537 -30.27 -43.16 52.59
CA GLY A 537 -30.07 -41.85 51.97
C GLY A 537 -30.80 -40.70 52.67
N ASN A 538 -31.22 -40.85 53.93
CA ASN A 538 -31.79 -39.76 54.72
C ASN A 538 -30.68 -38.98 55.44
N ILE A 539 -30.72 -37.65 55.37
CA ILE A 539 -29.72 -36.77 55.98
C ILE A 539 -29.73 -36.95 57.50
N GLU A 540 -28.58 -37.23 58.08
CA GLU A 540 -28.36 -37.30 59.53
C GLU A 540 -27.54 -36.12 60.03
N TYR A 541 -26.70 -35.55 59.17
CA TYR A 541 -25.85 -34.42 59.50
C TYR A 541 -25.61 -33.52 58.28
N VAL A 542 -25.56 -32.21 58.53
CA VAL A 542 -25.13 -31.18 57.59
C VAL A 542 -24.27 -30.15 58.31
N ASN A 543 -23.26 -29.60 57.64
CA ASN A 543 -22.42 -28.56 58.23
C ASN A 543 -22.97 -27.14 57.97
N ARG A 544 -22.32 -26.13 58.58
CA ARG A 544 -22.67 -24.72 58.37
C ARG A 544 -22.62 -24.27 56.90
N ALA A 545 -21.67 -24.78 56.11
CA ALA A 545 -21.56 -24.43 54.69
C ALA A 545 -22.75 -24.91 53.86
N PHE A 546 -23.32 -26.09 54.18
CA PHE A 546 -24.58 -26.54 53.57
C PHE A 546 -25.72 -25.56 53.85
N VAL A 547 -25.85 -25.09 55.09
CA VAL A 547 -26.90 -24.14 55.49
C VAL A 547 -26.74 -22.81 54.75
N ALA A 548 -25.51 -22.28 54.70
CA ALA A 548 -25.20 -21.04 54.01
C ALA A 548 -25.42 -21.13 52.49
N CYS A 549 -25.04 -22.26 51.88
CA CYS A 549 -25.20 -22.50 50.45
C CYS A 549 -26.68 -22.74 50.08
N THR A 550 -27.39 -23.62 50.78
CA THR A 550 -28.74 -24.03 50.35
C THR A 550 -29.86 -23.12 50.88
N GLY A 551 -29.61 -22.37 51.95
CA GLY A 551 -30.60 -21.56 52.66
C GLY A 551 -31.56 -22.36 53.54
N TYR A 552 -31.43 -23.70 53.59
CA TYR A 552 -32.19 -24.56 54.50
C TYR A 552 -31.46 -24.69 55.84
N SER A 553 -32.18 -24.57 56.95
CA SER A 553 -31.60 -24.84 58.27
C SER A 553 -31.33 -26.33 58.47
N ALA A 554 -30.40 -26.67 59.36
CA ALA A 554 -30.09 -28.06 59.69
C ALA A 554 -31.35 -28.84 60.16
N ALA A 555 -32.21 -28.20 60.97
CA ALA A 555 -33.45 -28.79 61.44
C ALA A 555 -34.46 -29.09 60.31
N GLU A 556 -34.45 -28.31 59.22
CA GLU A 556 -35.30 -28.55 58.05
C GLU A 556 -34.75 -29.62 57.10
N ALA A 557 -33.44 -29.89 57.17
CA ALA A 557 -32.73 -30.81 56.28
C ALA A 557 -32.57 -32.21 56.88
N ILE A 558 -32.26 -32.31 58.17
CA ILE A 558 -32.09 -33.59 58.89
C ILE A 558 -33.39 -34.39 58.83
N GLY A 559 -33.27 -35.69 58.53
CA GLY A 559 -34.37 -36.63 58.34
C GLY A 559 -34.96 -36.67 56.93
N ARG A 560 -34.57 -35.76 56.03
CA ARG A 560 -35.04 -35.74 54.63
C ARG A 560 -33.99 -36.35 53.70
N ASN A 561 -34.44 -36.83 52.54
CA ASN A 561 -33.52 -37.27 51.48
C ASN A 561 -33.03 -36.06 50.66
N PRO A 562 -31.71 -35.91 50.36
CA PRO A 562 -31.14 -34.75 49.64
C PRO A 562 -31.79 -34.41 48.29
N ARG A 563 -32.58 -35.33 47.72
CA ARG A 563 -33.37 -35.10 46.51
C ARG A 563 -34.28 -33.87 46.56
N PHE A 564 -34.63 -33.34 47.74
CA PHE A 564 -35.42 -32.11 47.82
C PHE A 564 -34.69 -30.87 47.29
N LEU A 565 -33.36 -30.93 47.16
CA LEU A 565 -32.54 -29.88 46.54
C LEU A 565 -32.49 -29.98 45.02
N LYS A 566 -33.04 -31.04 44.40
CA LYS A 566 -32.99 -31.20 42.94
C LYS A 566 -33.81 -30.13 42.23
N SER A 567 -33.21 -29.55 41.19
CA SER A 567 -33.90 -28.71 40.21
C SER A 567 -34.71 -29.57 39.23
N ALA A 568 -35.75 -29.00 38.61
CA ALA A 568 -36.51 -29.64 37.53
C ALA A 568 -35.67 -29.92 36.26
N VAL A 569 -34.44 -29.38 36.17
CA VAL A 569 -33.51 -29.49 35.02
C VAL A 569 -32.35 -30.46 35.32
N SER A 570 -32.37 -31.18 36.44
CA SER A 570 -31.32 -32.15 36.77
C SER A 570 -31.44 -33.42 35.90
N ASP A 571 -30.31 -33.89 35.36
CA ASP A 571 -30.21 -35.10 34.52
C ASP A 571 -30.70 -36.36 35.28
N PRO A 572 -31.78 -37.03 34.83
CA PRO A 572 -32.31 -38.25 35.44
C PRO A 572 -31.30 -39.40 35.44
N ASP A 573 -30.46 -39.51 34.40
CA ASP A 573 -29.48 -40.58 34.24
C ASP A 573 -28.31 -40.43 35.22
N ASN A 574 -28.07 -39.21 35.69
CA ASN A 574 -27.03 -38.93 36.67
C ASN A 574 -27.38 -39.49 38.05
N ALA A 575 -28.67 -39.51 38.41
CA ALA A 575 -29.14 -40.11 39.65
C ALA A 575 -29.03 -41.65 39.65
N ALA A 576 -29.27 -42.28 38.50
CA ALA A 576 -29.09 -43.73 38.35
C ALA A 576 -27.60 -44.13 38.46
N ARG A 577 -26.71 -43.38 37.81
CA ARG A 577 -25.25 -43.57 37.89
C ARG A 577 -24.70 -43.39 39.31
N LEU A 578 -25.21 -42.40 40.04
CA LEU A 578 -24.91 -42.20 41.46
C LEU A 578 -25.21 -43.47 42.27
N TRP A 579 -26.45 -43.96 42.20
CA TRP A 579 -26.86 -45.10 43.00
C TRP A 579 -26.16 -46.40 42.59
N GLN A 580 -25.88 -46.58 41.29
CA GLN A 580 -25.14 -47.74 40.80
C GLN A 580 -23.70 -47.79 41.35
N ALA A 581 -23.02 -46.64 41.41
CA ALA A 581 -21.67 -46.54 41.98
C ALA A 581 -21.70 -46.76 43.50
N LEU A 582 -22.62 -46.10 44.21
CA LEU A 582 -22.75 -46.21 45.65
C LEU A 582 -23.17 -47.62 46.11
N SER A 583 -24.04 -48.32 45.36
CA SER A 583 -24.45 -49.70 45.69
C SER A 583 -23.33 -50.73 45.52
N ARG A 584 -22.35 -50.43 44.65
CA ARG A 584 -21.08 -51.21 44.54
C ARG A 584 -20.05 -50.76 45.58
N GLY A 585 -20.39 -49.72 46.33
CA GLY A 585 -19.57 -49.09 47.33
C GLY A 585 -18.35 -48.35 46.76
N GLU A 586 -18.47 -47.85 45.54
CA GLU A 586 -17.50 -46.99 44.88
C GLU A 586 -17.77 -45.52 45.21
N VAL A 587 -16.76 -44.66 45.05
CA VAL A 587 -16.93 -43.21 45.19
C VAL A 587 -17.50 -42.66 43.89
N TRP A 588 -18.60 -41.93 43.99
CA TRP A 588 -19.19 -41.22 42.86
C TRP A 588 -18.71 -39.77 42.83
N ARG A 589 -18.47 -39.25 41.61
CA ARG A 589 -18.12 -37.84 41.37
C ARG A 589 -18.94 -37.32 40.21
N GLY A 590 -19.50 -36.12 40.36
CA GLY A 590 -20.25 -35.50 39.29
C GLY A 590 -20.91 -34.19 39.71
N GLU A 591 -21.60 -33.58 38.77
CA GLU A 591 -22.23 -32.27 38.97
C GLU A 591 -23.75 -32.38 39.05
N PHE A 592 -24.35 -31.57 39.91
CA PHE A 592 -25.79 -31.39 40.02
C PHE A 592 -26.17 -29.94 39.75
N ILE A 593 -27.40 -29.75 39.26
CA ILE A 593 -28.07 -28.46 39.28
C ILE A 593 -29.09 -28.55 40.41
N ASN A 594 -28.85 -27.80 41.48
CA ASN A 594 -29.68 -27.79 42.67
C ASN A 594 -30.44 -26.47 42.78
N GLN A 595 -31.47 -26.45 43.61
CA GLN A 595 -32.29 -25.28 43.91
C GLN A 595 -32.17 -24.95 45.41
N ARG A 596 -31.91 -23.67 45.71
CA ARG A 596 -31.89 -23.13 47.07
C ARG A 596 -33.31 -22.90 47.58
N LYS A 597 -33.45 -22.64 48.88
CA LYS A 597 -34.75 -22.38 49.52
C LYS A 597 -35.51 -21.17 48.94
N ASP A 598 -34.78 -20.16 48.47
CA ASP A 598 -35.35 -18.95 47.83
C ASP A 598 -35.78 -19.18 46.36
N GLY A 599 -35.58 -20.39 45.82
CA GLY A 599 -35.90 -20.75 44.45
C GLY A 599 -34.77 -20.52 43.45
N SER A 600 -33.67 -19.86 43.83
CA SER A 600 -32.49 -19.67 42.98
C SER A 600 -31.79 -21.00 42.69
N ARG A 601 -31.19 -21.12 41.50
CA ARG A 601 -30.48 -22.34 41.07
C ARG A 601 -28.98 -22.17 41.24
N TYR A 602 -28.31 -23.26 41.58
CA TYR A 602 -26.85 -23.31 41.67
C TYR A 602 -26.31 -24.63 41.13
N HIS A 603 -25.09 -24.59 40.62
CA HIS A 603 -24.34 -25.75 40.17
C HIS A 603 -23.49 -26.28 41.31
N ALA A 604 -23.70 -27.53 41.69
CA ALA A 604 -22.93 -28.21 42.72
C ALA A 604 -21.99 -29.23 42.09
N ASN A 605 -20.69 -29.13 42.34
CA ASN A 605 -19.75 -30.21 42.07
C ASN A 605 -19.68 -31.10 43.32
N ALA A 606 -20.01 -32.38 43.19
CA ALA A 606 -20.23 -33.27 44.31
C ALA A 606 -19.33 -34.51 44.23
N ILE A 607 -18.76 -34.89 45.38
CA ILE A 607 -18.08 -36.16 45.61
C ILE A 607 -18.84 -36.90 46.70
N ILE A 608 -19.35 -38.08 46.39
CA ILE A 608 -20.17 -38.87 47.31
C ILE A 608 -19.49 -40.22 47.53
N SER A 609 -19.23 -40.54 48.80
CA SER A 609 -18.47 -41.73 49.21
C SER A 609 -19.23 -42.56 50.25
N PRO A 610 -19.21 -43.90 50.14
CA PRO A 610 -19.79 -44.78 51.16
C PRO A 610 -18.85 -44.93 52.36
N VAL A 611 -19.40 -44.82 53.56
CA VAL A 611 -18.71 -45.06 54.83
C VAL A 611 -18.95 -46.50 55.27
N ARG A 612 -17.85 -47.26 55.39
CA ARG A 612 -17.88 -48.71 55.66
C ARG A 612 -17.45 -49.04 57.09
N GLN A 613 -18.09 -50.03 57.69
CA GLN A 613 -17.61 -50.65 58.93
C GLN A 613 -16.47 -51.65 58.64
N LYS A 614 -15.82 -52.15 59.70
CA LYS A 614 -14.67 -53.08 59.60
C LYS A 614 -15.02 -54.41 58.92
N ASP A 615 -16.30 -54.76 58.83
CA ASP A 615 -16.85 -55.94 58.15
C ASP A 615 -17.20 -55.69 56.67
N GLY A 616 -17.00 -54.47 56.17
CA GLY A 616 -17.25 -54.07 54.78
C GLY A 616 -18.66 -53.56 54.50
N ALA A 617 -19.58 -53.61 55.46
CA ALA A 617 -20.95 -53.12 55.31
C ALA A 617 -21.00 -51.59 55.19
N ILE A 618 -21.79 -51.08 54.24
CA ILE A 618 -22.01 -49.63 54.06
C ILE A 618 -23.04 -49.19 55.10
N THR A 619 -22.70 -48.19 55.90
CA THR A 619 -23.57 -47.67 56.97
C THR A 619 -24.09 -46.27 56.70
N HIS A 620 -23.27 -45.43 56.06
CA HIS A 620 -23.59 -44.03 55.76
C HIS A 620 -23.02 -43.65 54.41
N TYR A 621 -23.50 -42.53 53.85
CA TYR A 621 -22.85 -41.86 52.73
C TYR A 621 -22.39 -40.47 53.15
N LEU A 622 -21.16 -40.11 52.78
CA LEU A 622 -20.59 -38.79 52.97
C LEU A 622 -20.53 -38.08 51.61
N ALA A 623 -21.26 -36.98 51.49
CA ALA A 623 -21.25 -36.09 50.34
C ALA A 623 -20.50 -34.79 50.68
N ILE A 624 -19.58 -34.39 49.81
CA ILE A 624 -18.93 -33.08 49.84
C ILE A 624 -19.32 -32.36 48.54
N GLU A 625 -19.90 -31.18 48.67
CA GLU A 625 -20.43 -30.39 47.57
C GLU A 625 -19.83 -28.97 47.55
N GLU A 626 -19.38 -28.55 46.38
CA GLU A 626 -18.87 -27.20 46.11
C GLU A 626 -19.81 -26.47 45.16
N ASP A 627 -20.19 -25.24 45.50
CA ASP A 627 -20.94 -24.38 44.58
C ASP A 627 -20.00 -23.78 43.53
N ILE A 628 -20.17 -24.18 42.27
CA ILE A 628 -19.34 -23.77 41.14
C ILE A 628 -20.06 -22.78 40.22
N SER A 629 -21.17 -22.18 40.67
CA SER A 629 -22.05 -21.35 39.82
C SER A 629 -21.39 -20.08 39.30
N GLU A 630 -20.58 -19.41 40.12
CA GLU A 630 -19.81 -18.21 39.73
C GLU A 630 -18.73 -18.59 38.71
N ARG A 631 -17.93 -19.61 39.04
CA ARG A 631 -16.90 -20.16 38.15
C ARG A 631 -17.44 -20.57 36.78
N LYS A 632 -18.65 -21.14 36.70
CA LYS A 632 -19.31 -21.48 35.43
C LYS A 632 -19.83 -20.26 34.66
N ARG A 633 -20.28 -19.21 35.35
CA ARG A 633 -20.68 -17.95 34.72
C ARG A 633 -19.48 -17.25 34.09
N ASP A 634 -18.38 -17.14 34.83
CA ASP A 634 -17.14 -16.54 34.33
C ASP A 634 -16.57 -17.30 33.13
N GLN A 635 -16.63 -18.64 33.17
CA GLN A 635 -16.22 -19.48 32.04
C GLN A 635 -17.11 -19.27 30.81
N ALA A 636 -18.42 -19.15 30.97
CA ALA A 636 -19.36 -18.91 29.87
C ALA A 636 -19.19 -17.50 29.28
N GLU A 637 -18.97 -16.49 30.12
CA GLU A 637 -18.69 -15.13 29.69
C GLU A 637 -17.37 -15.03 28.92
N LEU A 638 -16.30 -15.65 29.43
CA LEU A 638 -15.02 -15.73 28.74
C LEU A 638 -15.11 -16.47 27.39
N ALA A 639 -15.92 -17.53 27.32
CA ALA A 639 -16.16 -18.25 26.08
C ALA A 639 -16.87 -17.36 25.04
N ARG A 640 -17.87 -16.56 25.45
CA ARG A 640 -18.52 -15.59 24.56
C ARG A 640 -17.54 -14.53 24.05
N TYR A 641 -16.72 -13.94 24.93
CA TYR A 641 -15.73 -12.96 24.50
C TYR A 641 -14.71 -13.55 23.52
N ARG A 642 -14.29 -14.81 23.71
CA ARG A 642 -13.39 -15.49 22.76
C ARG A 642 -14.02 -15.66 21.38
N GLU A 643 -15.28 -16.10 21.33
CA GLU A 643 -16.02 -16.26 20.07
C GLU A 643 -16.24 -14.90 19.37
N GLU A 644 -16.57 -13.84 20.11
CA GLU A 644 -16.71 -12.49 19.56
C GLU A 644 -15.39 -11.95 19.00
N LEU A 645 -14.27 -12.18 19.70
CA LEU A 645 -12.94 -11.78 19.25
C LEU A 645 -12.48 -12.57 18.02
N GLU A 646 -12.71 -13.88 17.97
CA GLU A 646 -12.38 -14.72 16.81
C GLU A 646 -13.16 -14.26 15.57
N ASN A 647 -14.47 -13.99 15.72
CA ASN A 647 -15.29 -13.45 14.65
C ASN A 647 -14.81 -12.07 14.18
N LEU A 648 -14.41 -11.19 15.10
CA LEU A 648 -13.88 -9.88 14.76
C LEU A 648 -12.54 -9.97 14.03
N VAL A 649 -11.62 -10.85 14.49
CA VAL A 649 -10.33 -11.10 13.83
C VAL A 649 -10.56 -11.63 12.43
N GLU A 650 -11.47 -12.59 12.25
CA GLU A 650 -11.79 -13.12 10.92
C GLU A 650 -12.39 -12.05 10.01
N GLN A 651 -13.31 -11.23 10.51
CA GLN A 651 -13.89 -10.12 9.75
C GLN A 651 -12.83 -9.09 9.36
N ARG A 652 -11.91 -8.73 10.27
CA ARG A 652 -10.81 -7.79 9.99
C ARG A 652 -9.81 -8.36 9.00
N THR A 653 -9.50 -9.64 9.11
CA THR A 653 -8.61 -10.35 8.18
C THR A 653 -9.20 -10.34 6.76
N ARG A 654 -10.51 -10.63 6.62
CA ARG A 654 -11.21 -10.55 5.33
C ARG A 654 -11.27 -9.13 4.76
N GLN A 655 -11.45 -8.11 5.61
CA GLN A 655 -11.43 -6.70 5.18
C GLN A 655 -10.05 -6.28 4.66
N LEU A 656 -8.99 -6.63 5.38
CA LEU A 656 -7.61 -6.33 4.97
C LEU A 656 -7.25 -7.04 3.67
N GLN A 657 -7.65 -8.31 3.52
CA GLN A 657 -7.41 -9.06 2.30
C GLN A 657 -8.09 -8.43 1.07
N ARG A 658 -9.36 -8.00 1.20
CA ARG A 658 -10.06 -7.28 0.12
C ARG A 658 -9.40 -5.95 -0.23
N ALA A 659 -9.03 -5.15 0.77
CA ALA A 659 -8.35 -3.88 0.52
C ALA A 659 -7.00 -4.07 -0.20
N LYS A 660 -6.28 -5.14 0.13
CA LYS A 660 -5.04 -5.52 -0.57
C LYS A 660 -5.31 -5.91 -2.02
N GLU A 661 -6.30 -6.76 -2.27
CA GLU A 661 -6.68 -7.20 -3.61
C GLU A 661 -7.12 -6.03 -4.51
N GLU A 662 -7.88 -5.08 -3.97
CA GLU A 662 -8.29 -3.85 -4.66
C GLU A 662 -7.09 -2.96 -5.00
N ALA A 663 -6.16 -2.76 -4.05
CA ALA A 663 -4.95 -1.97 -4.29
C ALA A 663 -4.05 -2.60 -5.36
N GLU A 664 -3.88 -3.91 -5.34
CA GLU A 664 -3.12 -4.64 -6.35
C GLU A 664 -3.80 -4.61 -7.73
N ALA A 665 -5.13 -4.72 -7.78
CA ALA A 665 -5.89 -4.61 -9.03
C ALA A 665 -5.77 -3.20 -9.64
N ALA A 666 -5.84 -2.15 -8.81
CA ALA A 666 -5.64 -0.78 -9.24
C ALA A 666 -4.23 -0.56 -9.80
N ASN A 667 -3.20 -1.11 -9.15
CA ASN A 667 -1.82 -0.97 -9.61
C ASN A 667 -1.57 -1.72 -10.94
N ARG A 668 -2.16 -2.91 -11.12
CA ARG A 668 -2.14 -3.65 -12.39
C ARG A 668 -2.89 -2.89 -13.50
N ALA A 669 -4.05 -2.32 -13.19
CA ALA A 669 -4.82 -1.53 -14.14
C ALA A 669 -4.07 -0.27 -14.60
N LYS A 670 -3.43 0.46 -13.65
CA LYS A 670 -2.55 1.61 -13.95
C LYS A 670 -1.40 1.22 -14.88
N SER A 671 -0.74 0.09 -14.61
CA SER A 671 0.38 -0.41 -15.41
C SER A 671 -0.06 -0.81 -16.83
N SER A 672 -1.18 -1.51 -16.96
CA SER A 672 -1.76 -1.91 -18.24
C SER A 672 -2.22 -0.69 -19.06
N PHE A 673 -2.86 0.29 -18.41
CA PHE A 673 -3.25 1.54 -19.03
C PHE A 673 -2.04 2.31 -19.60
N LEU A 674 -0.97 2.46 -18.82
CA LEU A 674 0.25 3.13 -19.28
C LEU A 674 0.92 2.38 -20.45
N ALA A 675 0.96 1.05 -20.40
CA ALA A 675 1.50 0.22 -21.49
C ALA A 675 0.70 0.39 -22.80
N ASN A 676 -0.64 0.35 -22.72
CA ASN A 676 -1.52 0.53 -23.87
C ASN A 676 -1.42 1.94 -24.44
N MET A 677 -1.47 2.97 -23.58
CA MET A 677 -1.27 4.36 -23.99
C MET A 677 0.09 4.58 -24.65
N SER A 678 1.14 3.91 -24.17
CA SER A 678 2.44 4.01 -24.84
C SER A 678 2.43 3.45 -26.25
N HIS A 679 1.78 2.30 -26.47
CA HIS A 679 1.60 1.74 -27.81
C HIS A 679 0.74 2.64 -28.71
N GLU A 680 -0.33 3.22 -28.17
CA GLU A 680 -1.24 4.11 -28.90
C GLU A 680 -0.62 5.48 -29.21
N ILE A 681 0.31 5.98 -28.40
CA ILE A 681 1.08 7.21 -28.68
C ILE A 681 2.25 6.92 -29.62
N ARG A 682 2.93 5.78 -29.48
CA ARG A 682 4.07 5.38 -30.32
C ARG A 682 3.69 5.30 -31.80
N THR A 683 2.50 4.80 -32.10
CA THR A 683 2.02 4.58 -33.47
C THR A 683 1.89 5.89 -34.28
N PRO A 684 1.14 6.93 -33.83
CA PRO A 684 1.08 8.21 -34.52
C PRO A 684 2.43 8.95 -34.49
N MET A 685 3.21 8.81 -33.41
CA MET A 685 4.54 9.44 -33.33
C MET A 685 5.53 8.90 -34.34
N ASN A 686 5.54 7.58 -34.58
CA ASN A 686 6.37 6.96 -35.62
C ASN A 686 5.95 7.41 -37.02
N ALA A 687 4.65 7.62 -37.26
CA ALA A 687 4.16 8.16 -38.53
C ALA A 687 4.61 9.62 -38.74
N ILE A 688 4.52 10.46 -37.70
CA ILE A 688 5.02 11.85 -37.73
C ILE A 688 6.53 11.88 -37.99
N LEU A 689 7.32 11.07 -37.27
CA LEU A 689 8.77 10.95 -37.48
C LEU A 689 9.11 10.44 -38.89
N GLY A 690 8.33 9.51 -39.42
CA GLY A 690 8.47 8.99 -40.77
C GLY A 690 8.23 10.06 -41.84
N LEU A 691 7.10 10.79 -41.77
CA LEU A 691 6.81 11.89 -42.68
C LEU A 691 7.85 13.01 -42.56
N THR A 692 8.27 13.33 -41.34
CA THR A 692 9.25 14.39 -41.11
C THR A 692 10.60 14.05 -41.73
N HIS A 693 11.06 12.79 -41.64
CA HIS A 693 12.27 12.33 -42.33
C HIS A 693 12.15 12.36 -43.86
N LEU A 694 11.00 11.99 -44.42
CA LEU A 694 10.75 12.05 -45.86
C LEU A 694 10.81 13.50 -46.35
N LEU A 695 10.14 14.40 -45.65
CA LEU A 695 10.14 15.83 -45.97
C LEU A 695 11.54 16.44 -45.80
N GLN A 696 12.29 16.08 -44.75
CA GLN A 696 13.68 16.54 -44.60
C GLN A 696 14.56 16.10 -45.77
N ARG A 697 14.33 14.91 -46.34
CA ARG A 697 15.07 14.43 -47.52
C ARG A 697 14.78 15.28 -48.76
N ASP A 698 13.56 15.76 -48.90
CA ASP A 698 13.12 16.58 -50.04
C ASP A 698 13.52 18.06 -49.90
N PHE A 699 13.57 18.57 -48.66
CA PHE A 699 13.82 19.99 -48.37
C PHE A 699 15.27 20.31 -47.93
N GLY A 700 16.11 19.31 -47.63
CA GLY A 700 17.54 19.48 -47.30
C GLY A 700 17.80 20.52 -46.20
N ASP A 701 18.85 21.35 -46.35
CA ASP A 701 19.24 22.42 -45.41
C ASP A 701 18.43 23.73 -45.58
N SER A 702 17.23 23.68 -46.18
CA SER A 702 16.36 24.86 -46.27
C SER A 702 15.75 25.24 -44.91
N ASP A 703 15.25 26.48 -44.77
CA ASP A 703 14.51 26.91 -43.55
C ASP A 703 13.31 25.98 -43.23
N ALA A 704 12.72 25.34 -44.25
CA ALA A 704 11.70 24.31 -44.07
C ALA A 704 12.28 22.99 -43.53
N GLY A 705 13.43 22.54 -44.04
CA GLY A 705 14.16 21.38 -43.52
C GLY A 705 14.63 21.55 -42.07
N ASP A 706 15.03 22.77 -41.71
CA ASP A 706 15.46 23.13 -40.35
C ASP A 706 14.27 23.11 -39.35
N ARG A 707 13.10 23.62 -39.77
CA ARG A 707 11.84 23.50 -39.01
C ARG A 707 11.39 22.05 -38.85
N LEU A 708 11.52 21.24 -39.90
CA LEU A 708 11.22 19.80 -39.85
C LEU A 708 12.18 19.07 -38.89
N GLY A 709 13.46 19.45 -38.85
CA GLY A 709 14.41 18.93 -37.87
C GLY A 709 13.97 19.18 -36.43
N ARG A 710 13.48 20.39 -36.13
CA ARG A 710 12.93 20.72 -34.80
C ARG A 710 11.68 19.90 -34.45
N VAL A 711 10.81 19.62 -35.43
CA VAL A 711 9.64 18.75 -35.23
C VAL A 711 10.08 17.32 -34.92
N ALA A 712 11.06 16.79 -35.65
CA ALA A 712 11.62 15.47 -35.39
C ALA A 712 12.28 15.37 -34.01
N ASP A 713 13.01 16.40 -33.59
CA ASP A 713 13.63 16.46 -32.27
C ASP A 713 12.58 16.51 -31.14
N ALA A 714 11.54 17.32 -31.28
CA ALA A 714 10.44 17.37 -30.32
C ALA A 714 9.69 16.03 -30.22
N ALA A 715 9.48 15.38 -31.36
CA ALA A 715 8.86 14.06 -31.42
C ALA A 715 9.71 12.97 -30.74
N ASN A 716 11.02 12.97 -30.95
CA ASN A 716 11.95 12.06 -30.28
C ASN A 716 12.02 12.32 -28.77
N GLN A 717 11.96 13.59 -28.33
CA GLN A 717 11.91 13.94 -26.91
C GLN A 717 10.64 13.42 -26.23
N LEU A 718 9.48 13.51 -26.90
CA LEU A 718 8.23 12.97 -26.38
C LEU A 718 8.27 11.44 -26.26
N MET A 719 8.85 10.76 -27.26
CA MET A 719 9.06 9.31 -27.24
C MET A 719 9.98 8.86 -26.09
N GLN A 720 11.04 9.63 -25.82
CA GLN A 720 11.93 9.37 -24.68
C GLN A 720 11.19 9.55 -23.35
N LEU A 721 10.43 10.64 -23.18
CA LEU A 721 9.60 10.89 -22.00
C LEU A 721 8.63 9.73 -21.71
N LEU A 722 7.99 9.23 -22.75
CA LEU A 722 7.03 8.14 -22.65
C LEU A 722 7.71 6.84 -22.17
N ASN A 723 8.90 6.54 -22.69
CA ASN A 723 9.68 5.39 -22.24
C ASN A 723 10.17 5.57 -20.79
N ASP A 724 10.63 6.77 -20.42
CA ASP A 724 11.06 7.09 -19.06
C ASP A 724 9.91 6.89 -18.04
N ILE A 725 8.69 7.33 -18.38
CA ILE A 725 7.49 7.14 -17.55
C ILE A 725 7.11 5.66 -17.40
N LEU A 726 7.21 4.90 -18.49
CA LEU A 726 6.96 3.45 -18.46
C LEU A 726 7.96 2.72 -17.58
N ASP A 727 9.24 3.04 -17.73
CA ASP A 727 10.31 2.43 -16.93
C ASP A 727 10.10 2.75 -15.45
N LEU A 728 9.79 4.01 -15.11
CA LEU A 728 9.45 4.40 -13.73
C LEU A 728 8.23 3.63 -13.20
N SER A 729 7.16 3.53 -13.99
CA SER A 729 5.95 2.81 -13.59
C SER A 729 6.20 1.32 -13.36
N ARG A 730 7.06 0.69 -14.17
CA ARG A 730 7.45 -0.73 -14.00
C ARG A 730 8.30 -0.94 -12.75
N LEU A 731 9.18 0.02 -12.46
CA LEU A 731 10.02 0.04 -11.25
C LEU A 731 9.20 0.23 -9.97
N GLU A 732 8.21 1.14 -9.97
CA GLU A 732 7.28 1.35 -8.85
C GLU A 732 6.40 0.11 -8.59
N ALA A 733 5.98 -0.58 -9.65
CA ALA A 733 5.18 -1.79 -9.55
C ALA A 733 5.98 -3.04 -9.14
N GLY A 734 7.32 -2.94 -9.03
CA GLY A 734 8.20 -4.08 -8.74
C GLY A 734 8.21 -5.17 -9.83
N SER A 735 7.72 -4.84 -11.03
CA SER A 735 7.60 -5.80 -12.15
C SER A 735 8.88 -5.94 -12.97
N LEU A 736 9.87 -5.09 -12.73
CA LEU A 736 11.15 -5.08 -13.44
C LEU A 736 12.15 -5.95 -12.68
N SER A 737 12.42 -7.15 -13.21
CA SER A 737 13.44 -8.06 -12.68
C SER A 737 14.80 -7.81 -13.35
N PRO A 738 15.91 -7.89 -12.60
CA PRO A 738 17.25 -7.78 -13.16
C PRO A 738 17.53 -8.99 -14.05
N GLU A 739 17.96 -8.74 -15.28
CA GLU A 739 18.30 -9.77 -16.25
C GLU A 739 19.77 -10.13 -16.09
N ARG A 740 20.09 -11.38 -15.77
CA ARG A 740 21.49 -11.82 -15.68
C ARG A 740 21.93 -12.39 -17.02
N SER A 741 22.85 -11.68 -17.69
CA SER A 741 23.45 -12.08 -18.96
C SER A 741 24.97 -12.03 -18.88
N GLU A 742 25.64 -12.93 -19.60
CA GLU A 742 27.08 -12.86 -19.80
C GLU A 742 27.42 -11.78 -20.82
N PHE A 743 28.43 -10.96 -20.52
CA PHE A 743 28.90 -9.93 -21.45
C PHE A 743 30.40 -9.66 -21.32
N LEU A 744 30.99 -9.14 -22.39
CA LEU A 744 32.37 -8.65 -22.43
C LEU A 744 32.40 -7.17 -22.03
N LEU A 745 33.14 -6.83 -20.97
CA LEU A 745 33.18 -5.45 -20.45
C LEU A 745 33.73 -4.46 -21.49
N ALA A 746 34.76 -4.86 -22.23
CA ALA A 746 35.38 -4.04 -23.26
C ALA A 746 34.41 -3.71 -24.41
N GLU A 747 33.62 -4.69 -24.86
CA GLU A 747 32.62 -4.50 -25.91
C GLU A 747 31.48 -3.60 -25.43
N LEU A 748 30.98 -3.81 -24.20
CA LEU A 748 29.94 -2.97 -23.63
C LEU A 748 30.35 -1.50 -23.62
N LEU A 749 31.57 -1.21 -23.17
CA LEU A 749 32.10 0.16 -23.10
C LEU A 749 32.35 0.74 -24.50
N ALA A 750 32.96 -0.04 -25.40
CA ALA A 750 33.25 0.40 -26.76
C ALA A 750 31.96 0.71 -27.54
N ASP A 751 30.97 -0.18 -27.49
CA ASP A 751 29.67 0.00 -28.11
C ASP A 751 28.92 1.21 -27.56
N THR A 752 28.97 1.38 -26.23
CA THR A 752 28.29 2.51 -25.58
C THR A 752 28.94 3.82 -26.00
N ARG A 753 30.28 3.90 -26.00
CA ARG A 753 31.00 5.06 -26.51
C ARG A 753 30.68 5.35 -27.98
N ALA A 754 30.71 4.33 -28.85
CA ALA A 754 30.50 4.49 -30.29
C ALA A 754 29.15 5.15 -30.63
N GLN A 755 28.11 4.89 -29.83
CA GLN A 755 26.78 5.51 -30.01
C GLN A 755 26.78 7.03 -29.83
N PHE A 756 27.72 7.59 -29.07
CA PHE A 756 27.76 9.01 -28.73
C PHE A 756 28.89 9.78 -29.41
N VAL A 757 29.88 9.12 -30.00
CA VAL A 757 31.04 9.76 -30.66
C VAL A 757 30.60 10.70 -31.81
N ALA A 758 29.67 10.28 -32.67
CA ALA A 758 29.21 11.14 -33.79
C ALA A 758 28.48 12.40 -33.29
N ARG A 759 27.70 12.27 -32.21
CA ARG A 759 26.94 13.38 -31.60
C ARG A 759 27.85 14.36 -30.85
N ALA A 760 28.87 13.84 -30.17
CA ALA A 760 29.90 14.64 -29.51
C ALA A 760 30.80 15.35 -30.53
N GLY A 761 31.18 14.67 -31.61
CA GLY A 761 32.00 15.21 -32.70
C GLY A 761 31.32 16.39 -33.41
N GLY A 762 30.01 16.33 -33.63
CA GLY A 762 29.22 17.47 -34.16
C GLY A 762 29.24 18.72 -33.27
N ARG A 763 29.63 18.60 -32.00
CA ARG A 763 29.84 19.70 -31.05
C ARG A 763 31.31 20.00 -30.76
N GLY A 764 32.24 19.33 -31.43
CA GLY A 764 33.68 19.48 -31.19
C GLY A 764 34.17 18.86 -29.87
N LEU A 765 33.42 17.93 -29.28
CA LEU A 765 33.76 17.25 -28.02
C LEU A 765 34.38 15.88 -28.29
N GLY A 766 35.45 15.54 -27.57
CA GLY A 766 36.04 14.21 -27.58
C GLY A 766 35.53 13.34 -26.43
N ILE A 767 35.19 12.07 -26.71
CA ILE A 767 34.88 11.06 -25.67
C ILE A 767 36.08 10.12 -25.52
N GLY A 768 36.80 10.23 -24.41
CA GLY A 768 37.88 9.32 -24.00
C GLY A 768 37.33 8.06 -23.32
N LEU A 769 38.08 6.97 -23.40
CA LEU A 769 37.80 5.72 -22.67
C LEU A 769 39.03 5.33 -21.87
N LEU A 770 38.88 5.11 -20.56
CA LEU A 770 39.94 4.71 -19.65
C LEU A 770 39.51 3.45 -18.86
N PRO A 771 39.72 2.23 -19.39
CA PRO A 771 39.50 1.02 -18.62
C PRO A 771 40.68 0.78 -17.67
N ALA A 772 40.42 0.47 -16.39
CA ALA A 772 41.49 0.12 -15.46
C ALA A 772 42.22 -1.17 -15.90
N PRO A 773 43.56 -1.23 -15.76
CA PRO A 773 44.32 -2.44 -16.06
C PRO A 773 43.97 -3.58 -15.10
N GLY A 774 43.83 -4.80 -15.62
CA GLY A 774 43.59 -6.01 -14.81
C GLY A 774 42.12 -6.35 -14.55
N LEU A 775 41.17 -5.70 -15.23
CA LEU A 775 39.75 -6.07 -15.15
C LEU A 775 39.47 -7.37 -15.94
N PRO A 776 38.65 -8.30 -15.40
CA PRO A 776 38.27 -9.52 -16.11
C PRO A 776 37.46 -9.20 -17.36
N ALA A 777 37.64 -10.00 -18.41
CA ALA A 777 37.01 -9.76 -19.71
C ALA A 777 35.51 -10.11 -19.67
N ARG A 778 35.16 -11.26 -19.07
CA ARG A 778 33.80 -11.78 -19.02
C ARG A 778 33.16 -11.60 -17.65
N LEU A 779 32.02 -10.92 -17.65
CA LEU A 779 31.20 -10.63 -16.48
C LEU A 779 29.77 -11.12 -16.68
N CYS A 780 29.09 -11.46 -15.59
CA CYS A 780 27.67 -11.75 -15.57
C CYS A 780 26.91 -10.72 -14.75
N GLY A 781 25.88 -10.12 -15.37
CA GLY A 781 25.03 -9.08 -14.79
C GLY A 781 24.04 -8.51 -15.80
N ASP A 782 23.43 -7.36 -15.49
CA ASP A 782 22.42 -6.73 -16.34
C ASP A 782 23.03 -5.73 -17.33
N ALA A 783 23.63 -6.27 -18.39
CA ALA A 783 24.32 -5.49 -19.42
C ALA A 783 23.43 -4.41 -20.07
N PRO A 784 22.16 -4.67 -20.42
CA PRO A 784 21.25 -3.63 -20.95
C PRO A 784 21.04 -2.47 -19.98
N ARG A 785 20.88 -2.73 -18.67
CA ARG A 785 20.60 -1.69 -17.66
C ARG A 785 21.86 -0.86 -17.39
N ILE A 786 23.04 -1.50 -17.34
CA ILE A 786 24.32 -0.80 -17.27
C ILE A 786 24.50 0.14 -18.48
N ARG A 787 24.19 -0.34 -19.69
CA ARG A 787 24.22 0.46 -20.92
C ARG A 787 23.24 1.64 -20.87
N GLN A 788 22.05 1.43 -20.32
CA GLN A 788 21.03 2.47 -20.13
C GLN A 788 21.53 3.56 -19.18
N VAL A 789 22.08 3.20 -18.02
CA VAL A 789 22.64 4.17 -17.06
C VAL A 789 23.79 4.95 -17.70
N LEU A 790 24.75 4.28 -18.34
CA LEU A 790 25.87 4.94 -19.03
C LEU A 790 25.41 5.87 -20.15
N GLY A 791 24.41 5.46 -20.93
CA GLY A 791 23.85 6.28 -22.01
C GLY A 791 23.21 7.57 -21.48
N GLN A 792 22.51 7.49 -20.35
CA GLN A 792 21.90 8.67 -19.71
C GLN A 792 22.95 9.65 -19.19
N LEU A 793 24.01 9.13 -18.54
CA LEU A 793 25.10 9.94 -18.02
C LEU A 793 25.91 10.60 -19.16
N LEU A 794 26.23 9.87 -20.23
CA LEU A 794 26.93 10.42 -21.41
C LEU A 794 26.09 11.48 -22.15
N SER A 795 24.78 11.26 -22.27
CA SER A 795 23.86 12.23 -22.86
C SER A 795 23.84 13.54 -22.07
N ASN A 796 23.80 13.46 -20.73
CA ASN A 796 23.92 14.62 -19.85
C ASN A 796 25.27 15.33 -20.02
N ALA A 797 26.38 14.59 -20.01
CA ALA A 797 27.72 15.16 -20.20
C ALA A 797 27.84 15.95 -21.53
N ILE A 798 27.34 15.42 -22.64
CA ILE A 798 27.34 16.10 -23.96
C ILE A 798 26.42 17.33 -23.95
N LYS A 799 25.33 17.27 -23.20
CA LYS A 799 24.35 18.36 -23.11
C LYS A 799 24.89 19.56 -22.33
N PHE A 800 25.68 19.33 -21.27
CA PHE A 800 26.16 20.37 -20.36
C PHE A 800 27.63 20.78 -20.58
N THR A 801 28.29 20.21 -21.58
CA THR A 801 29.64 20.61 -21.99
C THR A 801 29.57 21.34 -23.33
N GLU A 802 29.88 22.63 -23.36
CA GLU A 802 29.92 23.41 -24.61
C GLU A 802 31.27 23.28 -25.34
N ARG A 803 32.38 23.24 -24.60
CA ARG A 803 33.75 23.02 -25.10
C ARG A 803 34.53 22.21 -24.09
N GLY A 804 35.32 21.23 -24.55
CA GLY A 804 36.17 20.40 -23.69
C GLY A 804 36.09 18.91 -24.03
N SER A 805 36.20 18.06 -23.02
CA SER A 805 36.23 16.60 -23.19
C SER A 805 35.34 15.88 -22.20
N ILE A 806 34.96 14.65 -22.56
CA ILE A 806 34.19 13.74 -21.73
C ILE A 806 35.03 12.47 -21.57
N LEU A 807 35.13 11.95 -20.35
CA LEU A 807 35.87 10.74 -20.04
C LEU A 807 34.92 9.68 -19.49
N LEU A 808 34.91 8.50 -20.12
CA LEU A 808 34.27 7.29 -19.58
C LEU A 808 35.35 6.40 -18.95
N ALA A 809 35.24 6.13 -17.64
CA ALA A 809 36.17 5.29 -16.91
C ALA A 809 35.46 4.14 -16.18
N VAL A 810 36.20 3.04 -15.98
CA VAL A 810 35.76 1.90 -15.16
C VAL A 810 36.89 1.42 -14.27
N GLU A 811 36.59 1.18 -12.99
CA GLU A 811 37.55 0.80 -11.96
C GLU A 811 36.99 -0.32 -11.07
N ALA A 812 37.86 -1.21 -10.58
CA ALA A 812 37.48 -2.20 -9.57
C ALA A 812 37.58 -1.58 -8.16
N GLN A 813 36.51 -1.68 -7.37
CA GLN A 813 36.50 -1.19 -5.98
C GLN A 813 36.73 -2.29 -4.94
N ALA A 814 36.12 -3.45 -5.13
CA ALA A 814 36.19 -4.56 -4.17
C ALA A 814 35.99 -5.90 -4.88
N HIS A 815 36.68 -6.94 -4.41
CA HIS A 815 36.59 -8.29 -4.94
C HIS A 815 36.40 -9.28 -3.78
N GLU A 816 35.25 -9.97 -3.77
CA GLU A 816 34.91 -10.98 -2.77
C GLU A 816 34.50 -12.27 -3.49
N GLY A 817 35.39 -13.27 -3.49
CA GLY A 817 35.15 -14.56 -4.15
C GLY A 817 34.96 -14.41 -5.66
N ARG A 818 33.75 -14.68 -6.16
CA ARG A 818 33.38 -14.52 -7.58
C ARG A 818 32.64 -13.21 -7.88
N THR A 819 32.47 -12.33 -6.89
CA THR A 819 31.78 -11.05 -7.05
C THR A 819 32.79 -9.90 -7.06
N LEU A 820 32.76 -9.12 -8.13
CA LEU A 820 33.59 -7.93 -8.34
C LEU A 820 32.69 -6.69 -8.39
N LYS A 821 32.88 -5.76 -7.46
CA LYS A 821 32.19 -4.46 -7.47
C LYS A 821 32.96 -3.51 -8.39
N LEU A 822 32.35 -3.14 -9.52
CA LEU A 822 32.91 -2.18 -10.47
C LEU A 822 32.30 -0.80 -10.26
N ARG A 823 33.12 0.24 -10.33
CA ARG A 823 32.73 1.64 -10.40
C ARG A 823 32.86 2.13 -11.84
N PHE A 824 31.77 2.63 -12.39
CA PHE A 824 31.72 3.32 -13.67
C PHE A 824 31.62 4.82 -13.41
N SER A 825 32.39 5.63 -14.12
CA SER A 825 32.27 7.09 -14.04
C SER A 825 32.25 7.74 -15.41
N VAL A 826 31.48 8.82 -15.51
CA VAL A 826 31.43 9.75 -16.65
C VAL A 826 31.82 11.12 -16.12
N THR A 827 32.97 11.61 -16.56
CA THR A 827 33.48 12.93 -16.19
C THR A 827 33.36 13.88 -17.37
N ASP A 828 32.80 15.06 -17.14
CA ASP A 828 32.71 16.15 -18.11
C ASP A 828 33.44 17.40 -17.61
N THR A 829 33.91 18.24 -18.53
CA THR A 829 34.53 19.54 -18.22
C THR A 829 33.55 20.70 -18.43
N GLY A 830 32.26 20.47 -18.18
CA GLY A 830 31.17 21.40 -18.42
C GLY A 830 30.97 22.44 -17.32
N LEU A 831 29.74 22.96 -17.20
CA LEU A 831 29.39 24.06 -16.29
C LEU A 831 29.58 23.73 -14.80
N GLY A 832 29.60 22.45 -14.43
CA GLY A 832 29.56 22.01 -13.04
C GLY A 832 28.24 22.33 -12.33
N ILE A 833 28.06 21.80 -11.12
CA ILE A 833 26.80 21.84 -10.37
C ILE A 833 27.07 22.37 -8.95
N PRO A 834 26.34 23.41 -8.47
CA PRO A 834 26.47 23.91 -7.11
C PRO A 834 26.13 22.85 -6.05
N ARG A 835 26.84 22.86 -4.91
CA ARG A 835 26.60 21.89 -3.81
C ARG A 835 25.17 21.84 -3.31
N THR A 836 24.46 22.98 -3.31
CA THR A 836 23.04 23.06 -2.92
C THR A 836 22.11 22.26 -3.82
N GLN A 837 22.46 22.11 -5.11
CA GLN A 837 21.65 21.37 -6.08
C GLN A 837 22.02 19.88 -6.12
N GLN A 838 23.27 19.52 -5.77
CA GLN A 838 23.76 18.13 -5.83
C GLN A 838 22.94 17.15 -4.97
N ALA A 839 22.44 17.58 -3.81
CA ALA A 839 21.66 16.75 -2.89
C ALA A 839 20.32 16.25 -3.49
N HIS A 840 19.80 16.96 -4.48
CA HIS A 840 18.46 16.75 -4.99
C HIS A 840 18.40 16.29 -6.46
N LEU A 841 19.54 16.18 -7.15
CA LEU A 841 19.61 15.80 -8.57
C LEU A 841 18.98 14.45 -8.94
N PHE A 842 18.92 13.52 -7.99
CA PHE A 842 18.38 12.18 -8.20
C PHE A 842 16.89 12.06 -7.82
N ASN A 843 16.25 13.16 -7.41
CA ASN A 843 14.81 13.18 -7.16
C ASN A 843 14.03 13.29 -8.49
N PRO A 844 12.86 12.66 -8.61
CA PRO A 844 12.03 12.78 -9.80
C PRO A 844 11.60 14.23 -10.05
N PHE A 845 11.67 14.67 -11.31
CA PHE A 845 11.22 15.99 -11.81
C PHE A 845 12.03 17.21 -11.34
N GLU A 846 13.16 17.00 -10.68
CA GLU A 846 13.99 18.10 -10.20
C GLU A 846 14.99 18.59 -11.27
N GLN A 847 15.07 19.90 -11.50
CA GLN A 847 15.93 20.53 -12.52
C GLN A 847 16.67 21.75 -11.94
N GLY A 848 17.99 21.82 -12.10
CA GLY A 848 18.82 22.93 -11.59
C GLY A 848 18.56 24.26 -12.31
N ASP A 849 18.34 25.32 -11.51
CA ASP A 849 18.09 26.75 -11.82
C ASP A 849 17.33 27.15 -13.12
N SER A 850 16.33 28.02 -12.93
CA SER A 850 15.38 28.52 -13.94
C SER A 850 15.98 29.33 -15.11
N SER A 851 17.26 29.72 -15.03
CA SER A 851 17.94 30.51 -16.08
C SER A 851 18.61 29.65 -17.15
N THR A 852 19.09 28.45 -16.80
CA THR A 852 19.78 27.49 -17.68
C THR A 852 18.83 26.50 -18.35
N THR A 853 17.68 26.26 -17.74
CA THR A 853 16.61 25.36 -18.20
C THR A 853 15.96 25.78 -19.51
N ARG A 854 15.96 27.08 -19.84
CA ARG A 854 15.43 27.58 -21.12
C ARG A 854 16.29 27.27 -22.35
N ARG A 855 17.59 26.94 -22.17
CA ARG A 855 18.51 26.62 -23.29
C ARG A 855 18.66 25.12 -23.57
N HIS A 856 18.44 24.25 -22.58
CA HIS A 856 18.75 22.82 -22.69
C HIS A 856 17.66 21.96 -22.02
N GLY A 857 16.42 22.01 -22.49
CA GLY A 857 15.27 21.30 -21.90
C GLY A 857 15.55 19.82 -21.55
N GLY A 858 15.16 19.39 -20.34
CA GLY A 858 15.25 18.02 -19.85
C GLY A 858 13.95 17.63 -19.13
N THR A 859 13.81 16.34 -18.80
CA THR A 859 12.57 15.78 -18.21
C THR A 859 12.63 15.72 -16.68
N GLY A 860 13.84 15.80 -16.09
CA GLY A 860 14.08 15.59 -14.66
C GLY A 860 13.89 14.14 -14.18
N LEU A 861 13.61 13.20 -15.09
CA LEU A 861 13.35 11.79 -14.75
C LEU A 861 14.57 10.89 -14.90
N GLY A 862 15.48 11.22 -15.83
CA GLY A 862 16.58 10.32 -16.19
C GLY A 862 17.51 9.93 -15.04
N LEU A 863 17.91 10.88 -14.18
CA LEU A 863 18.79 10.59 -13.04
C LEU A 863 18.07 9.80 -11.93
N ALA A 864 16.78 10.06 -11.71
CA ALA A 864 15.95 9.28 -10.78
C ALA A 864 15.81 7.82 -11.24
N ILE A 865 15.63 7.59 -12.54
CA ILE A 865 15.62 6.25 -13.14
C ILE A 865 16.99 5.59 -12.98
N CYS A 866 18.10 6.30 -13.25
CA CYS A 866 19.45 5.76 -13.05
C CYS A 866 19.68 5.30 -11.61
N ARG A 867 19.28 6.10 -10.62
CA ARG A 867 19.37 5.71 -9.20
C ARG A 867 18.61 4.43 -8.94
N ARG A 868 17.36 4.35 -9.41
CA ARG A 868 16.53 3.18 -9.14
C ARG A 868 17.04 1.91 -9.82
N LEU A 869 17.54 2.01 -11.05
CA LEU A 869 18.17 0.89 -11.77
C LEU A 869 19.44 0.40 -11.06
N VAL A 870 20.27 1.32 -10.59
CA VAL A 870 21.51 1.00 -9.85
C VAL A 870 21.20 0.34 -8.51
N GLU A 871 20.22 0.85 -7.76
CA GLU A 871 19.72 0.22 -6.52
C GLU A 871 19.19 -1.21 -6.79
N LEU A 872 18.46 -1.41 -7.89
CA LEU A 872 17.94 -2.73 -8.31
C LEU A 872 19.06 -3.73 -8.65
N MET A 873 20.18 -3.24 -9.17
CA MET A 873 21.40 -4.02 -9.41
C MET A 873 22.24 -4.23 -8.14
N GLY A 874 21.81 -3.73 -6.97
CA GLY A 874 22.54 -3.83 -5.70
C GLY A 874 23.72 -2.86 -5.59
N GLY A 875 23.62 -1.74 -6.30
CA GLY A 875 24.66 -0.72 -6.45
C GLY A 875 24.33 0.61 -5.79
N GLU A 876 25.27 1.57 -5.92
CA GLU A 876 25.12 2.96 -5.48
C GLU A 876 25.48 3.93 -6.60
N ILE A 877 24.79 5.07 -6.70
CA ILE A 877 25.05 6.14 -7.67
C ILE A 877 25.36 7.45 -6.93
N GLY A 878 26.21 8.30 -7.52
CA GLY A 878 26.54 9.59 -6.95
C GLY A 878 27.11 10.57 -7.97
N VAL A 879 27.42 11.77 -7.47
CA VAL A 879 27.96 12.88 -8.25
C VAL A 879 29.01 13.62 -7.44
N SER A 880 30.07 14.07 -8.09
CA SER A 880 31.07 14.99 -7.58
C SER A 880 31.22 16.13 -8.59
N SER A 881 30.99 17.37 -8.19
CA SER A 881 31.05 18.49 -9.13
C SER A 881 31.47 19.79 -8.46
N THR A 882 32.20 20.60 -9.22
CA THR A 882 32.60 21.97 -8.85
C THR A 882 32.11 22.92 -9.95
N PRO A 883 31.35 23.98 -9.62
CA PRO A 883 30.92 24.97 -10.60
C PRO A 883 32.11 25.54 -11.40
N GLY A 884 32.04 25.47 -12.73
CA GLY A 884 33.05 25.95 -13.67
C GLY A 884 34.16 24.95 -14.02
N GLU A 885 34.29 23.83 -13.30
CA GLU A 885 35.32 22.80 -13.55
C GLU A 885 34.75 21.50 -14.14
N GLY A 886 33.42 21.33 -14.11
CA GLY A 886 32.72 20.17 -14.66
C GLY A 886 32.12 19.24 -13.60
N SER A 887 31.69 18.06 -14.02
CA SER A 887 31.00 17.09 -13.17
C SER A 887 31.49 15.66 -13.41
N GLU A 888 31.64 14.88 -12.34
CA GLU A 888 31.81 13.44 -12.36
C GLU A 888 30.52 12.79 -11.83
N PHE A 889 29.81 12.06 -12.71
CA PHE A 889 28.74 11.16 -12.30
C PHE A 889 29.28 9.73 -12.25
N TRP A 890 29.03 9.01 -11.17
CA TRP A 890 29.55 7.66 -10.99
C TRP A 890 28.48 6.73 -10.43
N PHE A 891 28.60 5.44 -10.75
CA PHE A 891 27.80 4.41 -10.11
C PHE A 891 28.61 3.14 -9.92
N THR A 892 28.19 2.31 -8.97
CA THR A 892 28.83 1.05 -8.62
C THR A 892 27.84 -0.10 -8.82
N VAL A 893 28.29 -1.25 -9.31
CA VAL A 893 27.46 -2.46 -9.42
C VAL A 893 28.27 -3.71 -9.08
N PRO A 894 27.72 -4.65 -8.30
CA PRO A 894 28.31 -5.97 -8.09
C PRO A 894 28.08 -6.86 -9.31
N LEU A 895 29.15 -7.38 -9.90
CA LEU A 895 29.12 -8.26 -11.07
C LEU A 895 29.81 -9.58 -10.78
N GLN A 896 29.34 -10.67 -11.38
CA GLN A 896 29.99 -11.97 -11.22
C GLN A 896 31.10 -12.12 -12.26
N VAL A 897 32.28 -12.55 -11.81
CA VAL A 897 33.42 -12.83 -12.68
C VAL A 897 33.32 -14.26 -13.18
N LEU A 898 33.41 -14.43 -14.51
CA LEU A 898 33.36 -15.74 -15.16
C LEU A 898 34.74 -16.30 -15.53
N ASP A 899 35.77 -15.44 -15.56
CA ASP A 899 37.16 -15.82 -15.83
C ASP A 899 37.95 -16.07 -14.52
N GLU A 900 38.89 -17.03 -14.49
CA GLU A 900 39.88 -17.13 -13.41
C GLU A 900 40.84 -15.94 -13.50
N MET A 901 41.00 -15.15 -12.42
CA MET A 901 41.93 -14.02 -12.41
C MET A 901 43.38 -14.50 -12.60
N PRO A 902 44.15 -13.93 -13.54
CA PRO A 902 45.60 -14.08 -13.51
C PRO A 902 46.19 -13.28 -12.35
N ALA A 903 47.04 -13.92 -11.55
CA ALA A 903 47.76 -13.30 -10.45
C ALA A 903 48.76 -12.23 -10.96
N SER A 904 48.64 -11.03 -10.39
CA SER A 904 49.61 -9.91 -10.35
C SER A 904 50.70 -9.80 -11.41
N ALA A 905 50.67 -8.75 -12.23
CA ALA A 905 51.86 -8.21 -12.89
C ALA A 905 51.83 -6.65 -12.91
N PRO A 906 52.99 -5.96 -12.78
CA PRO A 906 53.10 -4.51 -12.58
C PRO A 906 52.92 -3.69 -13.89
N PRO A 907 52.71 -2.36 -13.82
CA PRO A 907 52.23 -1.58 -14.95
C PRO A 907 53.34 -1.32 -15.98
N ALA A 908 53.06 -1.61 -17.26
CA ALA A 908 53.89 -1.21 -18.40
C ALA A 908 53.18 -0.13 -19.23
N ALA A 909 53.97 0.84 -19.70
CA ALA A 909 53.58 2.04 -20.44
C ALA A 909 52.91 1.75 -21.81
N PRO A 910 52.13 2.70 -22.38
CA PRO A 910 51.25 2.44 -23.52
C PRO A 910 52.02 2.32 -24.85
N ALA A 911 51.72 1.27 -25.61
CA ALA A 911 52.14 1.08 -27.00
C ALA A 911 50.93 1.16 -27.96
N ALA A 912 51.17 1.66 -29.17
CA ALA A 912 50.21 2.05 -30.19
C ALA A 912 49.43 0.89 -30.87
N ILE A 913 48.34 1.29 -31.53
CA ILE A 913 47.27 0.51 -32.20
C ILE A 913 47.74 -0.13 -33.53
N PRO A 914 47.23 -1.34 -33.92
CA PRO A 914 47.18 -1.77 -35.31
C PRO A 914 45.75 -1.76 -35.93
N GLU A 915 45.71 -1.55 -37.24
CA GLU A 915 44.64 -0.96 -38.06
C GLU A 915 43.98 -1.99 -39.03
N THR A 916 43.54 -3.16 -38.55
CA THR A 916 43.12 -4.29 -39.44
C THR A 916 41.63 -4.61 -39.53
N ALA A 917 40.72 -3.82 -38.95
CA ALA A 917 39.27 -4.13 -38.95
C ALA A 917 38.50 -3.69 -40.23
N ALA A 918 39.05 -2.76 -41.03
CA ALA A 918 38.29 -2.13 -42.12
C ALA A 918 38.19 -2.95 -43.42
N ALA A 919 39.01 -4.00 -43.60
CA ALA A 919 39.08 -4.76 -44.86
C ALA A 919 38.01 -5.85 -45.01
N ASP A 920 37.47 -6.38 -43.90
CA ASP A 920 36.55 -7.54 -43.91
C ASP A 920 35.09 -7.14 -44.19
N ASP A 921 34.70 -5.93 -43.78
CA ASP A 921 33.34 -5.41 -43.97
C ASP A 921 33.02 -5.11 -45.44
N ALA A 922 34.01 -4.65 -46.22
CA ALA A 922 33.84 -4.36 -47.64
C ALA A 922 33.52 -5.62 -48.47
N ALA A 923 34.17 -6.75 -48.15
CA ALA A 923 33.94 -8.03 -48.84
C ALA A 923 32.61 -8.70 -48.46
N ALA A 924 32.06 -8.41 -47.27
CA ALA A 924 30.75 -8.91 -46.85
C ALA A 924 29.58 -8.13 -47.48
N LEU A 925 29.74 -6.81 -47.65
CA LEU A 925 28.78 -5.94 -48.35
C LEU A 925 28.62 -6.31 -49.83
N GLU A 926 29.72 -6.62 -50.52
CA GLU A 926 29.69 -6.98 -51.94
C GLU A 926 28.97 -8.33 -52.19
N ARG A 927 29.01 -9.24 -51.22
CA ARG A 927 28.31 -10.54 -51.28
C ARG A 927 26.80 -10.38 -51.15
N LEU A 928 26.33 -9.58 -50.19
CA LEU A 928 24.90 -9.33 -49.99
C LEU A 928 24.26 -8.58 -51.17
N ALA A 929 25.03 -7.72 -51.84
CA ALA A 929 24.58 -7.00 -53.03
C ALA A 929 24.35 -7.91 -54.26
N ARG A 930 24.84 -9.15 -54.26
CA ARG A 930 24.67 -10.11 -55.36
C ARG A 930 23.46 -11.04 -55.18
N ILE A 931 22.75 -10.97 -54.06
CA ILE A 931 21.58 -11.81 -53.79
C ILE A 931 20.38 -11.29 -54.61
N PRO A 932 19.82 -12.08 -55.54
CA PRO A 932 18.66 -11.66 -56.33
C PRO A 932 17.45 -11.38 -55.43
N GLY A 933 16.81 -10.22 -55.61
CA GLY A 933 15.64 -9.82 -54.82
C GLY A 933 15.96 -9.21 -53.45
N LEU A 934 17.22 -8.91 -53.15
CA LEU A 934 17.64 -8.23 -51.92
C LEU A 934 18.32 -6.88 -52.22
N ASP A 935 17.69 -5.78 -51.81
CA ASP A 935 18.31 -4.46 -51.76
C ASP A 935 19.08 -4.29 -50.44
N SER A 936 20.31 -4.79 -50.45
CA SER A 936 21.20 -4.75 -49.29
C SER A 936 21.57 -3.33 -48.83
N LYS A 937 21.49 -2.32 -49.71
CA LYS A 937 21.73 -0.92 -49.34
C LYS A 937 20.54 -0.34 -48.57
N ALA A 938 19.32 -0.59 -49.05
CA ALA A 938 18.11 -0.17 -48.36
C ALA A 938 17.94 -0.86 -47.00
N GLY A 939 18.17 -2.18 -46.95
CA GLY A 939 18.11 -2.95 -45.69
C GLY A 939 19.19 -2.54 -44.68
N LEU A 940 20.42 -2.25 -45.14
CA LEU A 940 21.47 -1.75 -44.25
C LEU A 940 21.18 -0.34 -43.73
N HIS A 941 20.54 0.51 -44.54
CA HIS A 941 20.09 1.82 -44.11
C HIS A 941 18.99 1.73 -43.04
N ALA A 942 18.09 0.75 -43.14
CA ALA A 942 17.06 0.50 -42.12
C ALA A 942 17.66 0.14 -40.74
N VAL A 943 18.88 -0.44 -40.71
CA VAL A 943 19.64 -0.70 -39.47
C VAL A 943 20.78 0.29 -39.20
N ARG A 944 20.73 1.48 -39.81
CA ARG A 944 21.69 2.59 -39.63
C ARG A 944 23.15 2.21 -39.91
N GLY A 945 23.41 1.42 -40.96
CA GLY A 945 24.78 1.13 -41.41
C GLY A 945 25.48 -0.05 -40.72
N LYS A 946 24.83 -0.74 -39.77
CA LYS A 946 25.44 -1.80 -38.96
C LYS A 946 25.36 -3.18 -39.64
N LEU A 947 26.42 -3.57 -40.35
CA LEU A 947 26.47 -4.79 -41.16
C LEU A 947 26.24 -6.10 -40.37
N THR A 948 26.77 -6.19 -39.14
CA THR A 948 26.61 -7.36 -38.26
C THR A 948 25.16 -7.57 -37.84
N ILE A 949 24.44 -6.48 -37.55
CA ILE A 949 23.02 -6.52 -37.18
C ILE A 949 22.18 -6.87 -38.41
N TYR A 950 22.52 -6.29 -39.56
CA TYR A 950 21.83 -6.59 -40.81
C TYR A 950 21.89 -8.09 -41.14
N ARG A 951 23.07 -8.72 -41.01
CA ARG A 951 23.25 -10.16 -41.23
C ARG A 951 22.47 -11.02 -40.23
N ARG A 952 22.41 -10.62 -38.96
CA ARG A 952 21.64 -11.34 -37.93
C ARG A 952 20.14 -11.31 -38.23
N LEU A 953 19.61 -10.15 -38.63
CA LEU A 953 18.20 -10.02 -38.96
C LEU A 953 17.82 -10.75 -40.25
N LEU A 954 18.71 -10.78 -41.25
CA LEU A 954 18.52 -11.62 -42.46
C LEU A 954 18.47 -13.11 -42.11
N GLY A 955 19.32 -13.58 -41.19
CA GLY A 955 19.28 -14.96 -40.69
C GLY A 955 18.00 -15.28 -39.93
N SER A 956 17.60 -14.43 -38.98
CA SER A 956 16.35 -14.60 -38.23
C SER A 956 15.12 -14.57 -39.13
N PHE A 957 15.09 -13.70 -40.14
CA PHE A 957 14.00 -13.65 -41.11
C PHE A 957 13.89 -14.93 -41.93
N ALA A 958 15.03 -15.52 -42.34
CA ALA A 958 15.06 -16.78 -43.08
C ALA A 958 14.56 -17.97 -42.24
N GLU A 959 14.84 -17.98 -40.93
CA GLU A 959 14.48 -19.09 -40.04
C GLU A 959 13.03 -19.02 -39.52
N THR A 960 12.46 -17.82 -39.35
CA THR A 960 11.21 -17.63 -38.57
C THR A 960 9.92 -17.77 -39.39
N HIS A 961 9.95 -17.47 -40.69
CA HIS A 961 8.71 -17.28 -41.48
C HIS A 961 8.39 -18.41 -42.47
N LEU A 962 9.07 -19.56 -42.38
CA LEU A 962 8.85 -20.68 -43.30
C LEU A 962 7.49 -21.37 -43.06
N ASP A 963 7.10 -21.52 -41.79
CA ASP A 963 5.85 -22.19 -41.39
C ASP A 963 4.61 -21.28 -41.49
N ASP A 964 4.82 -19.96 -41.55
CA ASP A 964 3.73 -18.98 -41.66
C ASP A 964 2.85 -19.22 -42.90
N PHE A 965 3.42 -19.71 -44.00
CA PHE A 965 2.65 -19.99 -45.23
C PHE A 965 1.73 -21.20 -45.09
N ALA A 966 2.13 -22.22 -44.33
CA ALA A 966 1.26 -23.35 -43.99
C ALA A 966 0.13 -22.86 -43.06
N ARG A 967 0.49 -22.05 -42.07
CA ARG A 967 -0.48 -21.50 -41.10
C ARG A 967 -1.51 -20.58 -41.75
N ILE A 968 -1.10 -19.72 -42.69
CA ILE A 968 -2.02 -18.87 -43.45
C ILE A 968 -3.04 -19.71 -44.23
N ARG A 969 -2.64 -20.86 -44.81
CA ARG A 969 -3.57 -21.77 -45.52
C ARG A 969 -4.59 -22.41 -44.58
N GLU A 970 -4.15 -22.84 -43.40
CA GLU A 970 -5.04 -23.40 -42.37
C GLU A 970 -6.07 -22.37 -41.89
N LEU A 971 -5.61 -21.14 -41.61
CA LEU A 971 -6.46 -20.05 -41.15
C LEU A 971 -7.47 -19.64 -42.23
N LEU A 972 -7.08 -19.61 -43.50
CA LEU A 972 -7.99 -19.36 -44.62
C LEU A 972 -8.99 -20.50 -44.84
N ALA A 973 -8.62 -21.75 -44.54
CA ALA A 973 -9.52 -22.91 -44.58
C ALA A 973 -10.52 -22.93 -43.41
N ALA A 974 -10.11 -22.41 -42.24
CA ALA A 974 -10.94 -22.23 -41.06
C ALA A 974 -11.75 -20.91 -41.07
N ASP A 975 -11.70 -20.15 -42.17
CA ASP A 975 -12.30 -18.81 -42.34
C ASP A 975 -11.87 -17.76 -41.29
N GLN A 976 -10.71 -17.97 -40.67
CA GLN A 976 -10.08 -17.06 -39.70
C GLN A 976 -9.22 -16.00 -40.41
N ARG A 977 -9.88 -15.14 -41.19
CA ARG A 977 -9.22 -14.18 -42.10
C ARG A 977 -8.42 -13.08 -41.39
N ASP A 978 -8.85 -12.65 -40.20
CA ASP A 978 -8.15 -11.62 -39.43
C ASP A 978 -6.77 -12.11 -38.97
N GLU A 979 -6.64 -13.39 -38.62
CA GLU A 979 -5.37 -13.99 -38.22
C GLU A 979 -4.44 -14.21 -39.42
N ALA A 980 -5.01 -14.68 -40.54
CA ALA A 980 -4.27 -14.80 -41.79
C ALA A 980 -3.74 -13.42 -42.28
N HIS A 981 -4.53 -12.36 -42.11
CA HIS A 981 -4.12 -11.00 -42.41
C HIS A 981 -2.99 -10.54 -41.50
N ARG A 982 -3.04 -10.80 -40.20
CA ARG A 982 -1.95 -10.46 -39.26
C ARG A 982 -0.61 -11.08 -39.65
N LEU A 983 -0.61 -12.37 -40.03
CA LEU A 983 0.61 -13.07 -40.47
C LEU A 983 1.14 -12.50 -41.79
N ALA A 984 0.27 -12.28 -42.79
CA ALA A 984 0.67 -11.65 -44.05
C ALA A 984 1.21 -10.22 -43.86
N HIS A 985 0.60 -9.46 -42.95
CA HIS A 985 1.02 -8.10 -42.60
C HIS A 985 2.39 -8.06 -41.90
N SER A 986 2.63 -9.02 -41.01
CA SER A 986 3.93 -9.20 -40.34
C SER A 986 5.03 -9.52 -41.35
N LEU A 987 4.77 -10.47 -42.26
CA LEU A 987 5.71 -10.92 -43.28
C LEU A 987 6.07 -9.79 -44.26
N LYS A 988 5.09 -8.96 -44.63
CA LYS A 988 5.29 -7.72 -45.38
C LYS A 988 6.18 -6.72 -44.64
N GLY A 989 5.92 -6.47 -43.35
CA GLY A 989 6.71 -5.53 -42.54
C GLY A 989 8.17 -5.95 -42.39
N ALA A 990 8.41 -7.24 -42.15
CA ALA A 990 9.74 -7.80 -42.04
C ALA A 990 10.51 -7.75 -43.38
N ALA A 991 9.88 -8.17 -44.48
CA ALA A 991 10.50 -8.12 -45.81
C ALA A 991 10.85 -6.69 -46.26
N GLY A 992 9.98 -5.71 -45.96
CA GLY A 992 10.20 -4.30 -46.29
C GLY A 992 11.36 -3.68 -45.53
N THR A 993 11.51 -4.03 -44.25
CA THR A 993 12.61 -3.54 -43.39
C THR A 993 13.97 -4.09 -43.83
N LEU A 994 13.99 -5.32 -44.35
CA LEU A 994 15.22 -6.01 -44.74
C LEU A 994 15.66 -5.76 -46.20
N GLY A 995 14.83 -5.05 -46.98
CA GLY A 995 15.07 -4.83 -48.40
C GLY A 995 14.83 -6.08 -49.25
N ALA A 996 14.06 -7.07 -48.77
CA ALA A 996 13.69 -8.27 -49.51
C ALA A 996 12.58 -7.95 -50.53
N THR A 997 12.93 -7.30 -51.62
CA THR A 997 11.99 -6.62 -52.54
C THR A 997 10.99 -7.56 -53.21
N ALA A 998 11.42 -8.76 -53.63
CA ALA A 998 10.53 -9.73 -54.27
C ALA A 998 9.52 -10.34 -53.26
N THR A 999 9.99 -10.68 -52.06
CA THR A 999 9.15 -11.18 -50.96
C THR A 999 8.20 -10.09 -50.46
N PHE A 1000 8.67 -8.85 -50.36
CA PHE A 1000 7.87 -7.69 -49.95
C PHE A 1000 6.70 -7.42 -50.90
N GLN A 1001 6.94 -7.48 -52.21
CA GLN A 1001 5.88 -7.30 -53.21
C GLN A 1001 4.85 -8.42 -53.13
N ALA A 1002 5.28 -9.68 -53.12
CA ALA A 1002 4.38 -10.81 -53.04
C ALA A 1002 3.58 -10.86 -51.72
N ALA A 1003 4.19 -10.44 -50.60
CA ALA A 1003 3.51 -10.30 -49.32
C ALA A 1003 2.50 -9.14 -49.31
N THR A 1004 2.80 -8.05 -50.04
CA THR A 1004 1.88 -6.91 -50.21
C THR A 1004 0.64 -7.32 -51.00
N ASP A 1005 0.81 -8.08 -52.08
CA ASP A 1005 -0.30 -8.57 -52.90
C ASP A 1005 -1.19 -9.55 -52.09
N LEU A 1006 -0.57 -10.40 -51.27
CA LEU A 1006 -1.26 -11.31 -50.35
C LEU A 1006 -2.04 -10.56 -49.24
N ASP A 1007 -1.38 -9.64 -48.54
CA ASP A 1007 -1.96 -8.76 -47.50
C ASP A 1007 -3.18 -8.01 -48.05
N GLN A 1008 -3.07 -7.45 -49.26
CA GLN A 1008 -4.15 -6.74 -49.92
C GLN A 1008 -5.32 -7.64 -50.32
N ALA A 1009 -5.05 -8.84 -50.86
CA ALA A 1009 -6.12 -9.77 -51.26
C ALA A 1009 -6.93 -10.29 -50.05
N ILE A 1010 -6.27 -10.55 -48.92
CA ILE A 1010 -6.95 -10.93 -47.67
C ILE A 1010 -7.78 -9.74 -47.14
N ARG A 1011 -7.22 -8.52 -47.13
CA ARG A 1011 -7.90 -7.30 -46.67
C ARG A 1011 -9.12 -6.95 -47.53
N GLN A 1012 -9.06 -7.21 -48.84
CA GLN A 1012 -10.18 -7.00 -49.78
C GLN A 1012 -11.22 -8.12 -49.75
N GLN A 1013 -11.08 -9.09 -48.84
CA GLN A 1013 -11.99 -10.23 -48.67
C GLN A 1013 -12.20 -11.05 -49.96
N GLN A 1014 -11.16 -11.18 -50.80
CA GLN A 1014 -11.25 -12.01 -52.00
C GLN A 1014 -11.60 -13.47 -51.63
N PRO A 1015 -12.26 -14.22 -52.54
CA PRO A 1015 -12.58 -15.62 -52.27
C PRO A 1015 -11.32 -16.46 -52.10
N THR A 1016 -11.29 -17.40 -51.15
CA THR A 1016 -10.11 -18.22 -50.81
C THR A 1016 -9.42 -18.86 -52.02
N PRO A 1017 -10.13 -19.38 -53.06
CA PRO A 1017 -9.50 -19.87 -54.29
C PRO A 1017 -8.65 -18.84 -55.05
N ALA A 1018 -8.93 -17.54 -54.91
CA ALA A 1018 -8.16 -16.45 -55.50
C ALA A 1018 -6.95 -16.03 -54.64
N ILE A 1019 -6.98 -16.29 -53.32
CA ILE A 1019 -5.90 -15.97 -52.38
C ILE A 1019 -4.83 -17.06 -52.35
N LEU A 1020 -5.20 -18.34 -52.47
CA LEU A 1020 -4.26 -19.47 -52.42
C LEU A 1020 -3.09 -19.38 -53.42
N PRO A 1021 -3.28 -18.92 -54.69
CA PRO A 1021 -2.17 -18.68 -55.61
C PRO A 1021 -1.20 -17.58 -55.13
N LEU A 1022 -1.69 -16.55 -54.44
CA LEU A 1022 -0.86 -15.46 -53.90
C LEU A 1022 -0.04 -15.94 -52.69
N VAL A 1023 -0.59 -16.83 -51.86
CA VAL A 1023 0.17 -17.50 -50.79
C VAL A 1023 1.32 -18.31 -51.38
N ALA A 1024 1.06 -19.08 -52.45
CA ALA A 1024 2.09 -19.88 -53.13
C ALA A 1024 3.17 -19.00 -53.80
N ALA A 1025 2.78 -17.88 -54.41
CA ALA A 1025 3.73 -16.92 -55.00
C ALA A 1025 4.63 -16.27 -53.94
N CYS A 1026 4.06 -15.86 -52.80
CA CYS A 1026 4.80 -15.29 -51.68
C CYS A 1026 5.76 -16.30 -51.05
N GLU A 1027 5.31 -17.53 -50.83
CA GLU A 1027 6.14 -18.63 -50.34
C GLU A 1027 7.30 -18.95 -51.29
N THR A 1028 7.05 -18.93 -52.61
CA THR A 1028 8.09 -19.15 -53.62
C THR A 1028 9.16 -18.05 -53.58
N ALA A 1029 8.74 -16.78 -53.52
CA ALA A 1029 9.66 -15.65 -53.41
C ALA A 1029 10.49 -15.70 -52.12
N TYR A 1030 9.87 -16.06 -51.00
CA TYR A 1030 10.55 -16.25 -49.73
C TYR A 1030 11.57 -17.40 -49.78
N ARG A 1031 11.19 -18.58 -50.30
CA ARG A 1031 12.08 -19.74 -50.41
C ARG A 1031 13.28 -19.50 -51.32
N GLN A 1032 13.13 -18.71 -52.38
CA GLN A 1032 14.24 -18.31 -53.25
C GLN A 1032 15.26 -17.44 -52.50
N LEU A 1033 14.78 -16.46 -51.73
CA LEU A 1033 15.64 -15.62 -50.89
C LEU A 1033 16.31 -16.44 -49.78
N HIS A 1034 15.55 -17.31 -49.11
CA HIS A 1034 16.05 -18.24 -48.10
C HIS A 1034 17.18 -19.13 -48.63
N ALA A 1035 16.99 -19.74 -49.81
CA ALA A 1035 18.03 -20.56 -50.45
C ALA A 1035 19.29 -19.74 -50.78
N ALA A 1036 19.12 -18.52 -51.29
CA ALA A 1036 20.24 -17.64 -51.61
C ALA A 1036 21.01 -17.14 -50.37
N LEU A 1037 20.35 -17.03 -49.21
CA LEU A 1037 20.97 -16.65 -47.94
C LEU A 1037 21.75 -17.80 -47.26
N ILE A 1038 21.39 -19.06 -47.57
CA ILE A 1038 21.92 -20.25 -46.88
C ILE A 1038 22.93 -21.02 -47.74
N THR A 1039 23.06 -20.73 -49.04
CA THR A 1039 24.04 -21.43 -49.92
C THR A 1039 25.49 -21.03 -49.56
N PRO A 1040 26.35 -21.97 -49.11
CA PRO A 1040 27.76 -21.69 -48.87
C PRO A 1040 28.54 -21.55 -50.20
N PRO A 1041 29.69 -20.83 -50.23
CA PRO A 1041 30.47 -20.68 -51.45
C PRO A 1041 31.00 -22.03 -51.97
N PRO A 1042 31.25 -22.19 -53.28
CA PRO A 1042 31.86 -23.40 -53.82
C PRO A 1042 33.24 -23.59 -53.17
N ALA A 1043 33.44 -24.77 -52.60
CA ALA A 1043 34.64 -25.13 -51.86
C ALA A 1043 35.90 -25.03 -52.74
N ALA A 1044 36.91 -24.29 -52.27
CA ALA A 1044 38.29 -24.62 -52.58
C ALA A 1044 38.65 -25.95 -51.87
N PRO A 1045 39.63 -26.73 -52.39
CA PRO A 1045 39.69 -28.17 -52.17
C PRO A 1045 39.97 -28.56 -50.71
N SER A 1046 39.40 -29.71 -50.37
CA SER A 1046 39.41 -30.44 -49.12
C SER A 1046 40.79 -30.68 -48.51
N GLY A 1047 40.88 -30.50 -47.19
CA GLY A 1047 41.81 -31.20 -46.32
C GLY A 1047 41.01 -32.02 -45.30
N ASP A 1048 41.14 -33.34 -45.35
CA ASP A 1048 40.54 -34.31 -44.44
C ASP A 1048 40.83 -33.98 -42.96
N GLY A 1049 39.79 -34.00 -42.13
CA GLY A 1049 39.91 -33.94 -40.68
C GLY A 1049 38.69 -34.56 -40.02
N GLN A 1050 38.74 -35.87 -39.75
CA GLN A 1050 37.74 -36.58 -38.94
C GLN A 1050 37.56 -35.88 -37.59
N ALA A 1051 36.30 -35.62 -37.21
CA ALA A 1051 35.96 -35.07 -35.91
C ALA A 1051 36.43 -36.01 -34.79
N THR A 1052 37.18 -35.48 -33.82
CA THR A 1052 37.71 -36.29 -32.71
C THR A 1052 36.56 -36.81 -31.83
N PRO A 1053 36.70 -38.01 -31.21
CA PRO A 1053 35.67 -38.59 -30.34
C PRO A 1053 35.22 -37.68 -29.18
N ALA A 1054 36.10 -36.80 -28.70
CA ALA A 1054 35.80 -35.82 -27.66
C ALA A 1054 34.88 -34.67 -28.15
N GLU A 1055 35.04 -34.25 -29.41
CA GLU A 1055 34.18 -33.27 -30.07
C GLU A 1055 32.78 -33.86 -30.26
N LEU A 1056 32.72 -35.13 -30.66
CA LEU A 1056 31.47 -35.87 -30.86
C LEU A 1056 30.72 -36.06 -29.53
N ARG A 1057 31.41 -36.45 -28.45
CA ARG A 1057 30.83 -36.57 -27.11
C ARG A 1057 30.26 -35.24 -26.61
N ARG A 1058 30.98 -34.12 -26.79
CA ARG A 1058 30.48 -32.79 -26.39
C ARG A 1058 29.22 -32.40 -27.14
N ARG A 1059 29.17 -32.64 -28.46
CA ARG A 1059 28.00 -32.34 -29.29
C ARG A 1059 26.79 -33.18 -28.87
N LEU A 1060 26.99 -34.46 -28.62
CA LEU A 1060 25.92 -35.39 -28.22
C LEU A 1060 25.44 -35.15 -26.77
N ALA A 1061 26.33 -34.79 -25.84
CA ALA A 1061 25.94 -34.39 -24.48
C ALA A 1061 25.13 -33.09 -24.47
N SER A 1062 25.50 -32.13 -25.33
CA SER A 1062 24.71 -30.92 -25.56
C SER A 1062 23.32 -31.24 -26.12
N LEU A 1063 23.21 -32.22 -27.02
CA LEU A 1063 21.93 -32.65 -27.59
C LEU A 1063 21.05 -33.34 -26.55
N SER A 1064 21.63 -34.17 -25.68
CA SER A 1064 20.90 -34.80 -24.56
C SER A 1064 20.36 -33.76 -23.58
N GLN A 1065 21.16 -32.74 -23.23
CA GLN A 1065 20.70 -31.67 -22.35
C GLN A 1065 19.56 -30.87 -22.98
N GLN A 1066 19.65 -30.55 -24.27
CA GLN A 1066 18.57 -29.87 -25.01
C GLN A 1066 17.27 -30.69 -25.06
N LEU A 1067 17.36 -32.01 -25.18
CA LEU A 1067 16.19 -32.89 -25.09
C LEU A 1067 15.55 -32.86 -23.69
N LYS A 1068 16.35 -32.81 -22.62
CA LYS A 1068 15.83 -32.69 -21.23
C LYS A 1068 15.17 -31.35 -20.96
N ASP A 1069 15.63 -30.30 -21.63
CA ASP A 1069 15.10 -28.94 -21.51
C ASP A 1069 13.85 -28.73 -22.41
N CYS A 1070 13.35 -29.79 -23.06
CA CYS A 1070 12.20 -29.78 -23.98
C CYS A 1070 12.32 -28.76 -25.12
N ASP A 1071 13.53 -28.54 -25.64
CA ASP A 1071 13.79 -27.60 -26.71
C ASP A 1071 13.29 -28.16 -28.07
N PHE A 1072 12.27 -27.53 -28.64
CA PHE A 1072 11.66 -27.93 -29.91
C PHE A 1072 12.59 -27.76 -31.13
N ALA A 1073 13.71 -27.03 -31.00
CA ALA A 1073 14.70 -26.84 -32.06
C ALA A 1073 15.56 -28.11 -32.33
N VAL A 1074 15.46 -29.14 -31.50
CA VAL A 1074 16.26 -30.38 -31.61
C VAL A 1074 15.98 -31.14 -32.93
N GLN A 1075 14.78 -31.02 -33.48
CA GLN A 1075 14.37 -31.73 -34.71
C GLN A 1075 15.16 -31.28 -35.95
N GLY A 1076 15.57 -30.00 -36.02
CA GLY A 1076 16.41 -29.46 -37.10
C GLY A 1076 17.87 -29.91 -37.03
N ARG A 1077 18.40 -30.11 -35.82
CA ARG A 1077 19.78 -30.57 -35.58
C ARG A 1077 20.01 -32.06 -35.86
N LEU A 1078 18.95 -32.88 -35.79
CA LEU A 1078 19.01 -34.30 -36.17
C LEU A 1078 19.44 -34.53 -37.63
N GLN A 1079 19.17 -33.57 -38.52
CA GLN A 1079 19.59 -33.66 -39.92
C GLN A 1079 21.08 -33.34 -40.10
N SER A 1080 21.66 -32.47 -39.27
CA SER A 1080 23.09 -32.14 -39.31
C SER A 1080 23.98 -33.16 -38.60
N ASP A 1081 23.46 -33.82 -37.56
CA ASP A 1081 24.21 -34.80 -36.74
C ASP A 1081 23.77 -36.27 -36.98
N GLY A 1082 23.00 -36.51 -38.04
CA GLY A 1082 22.30 -37.78 -38.27
C GLY A 1082 23.20 -39.00 -38.52
N GLU A 1083 24.36 -38.83 -39.16
CA GLU A 1083 25.28 -39.97 -39.42
C GLU A 1083 26.01 -40.45 -38.15
N PRO A 1084 26.60 -39.56 -37.33
CA PRO A 1084 27.18 -39.93 -36.04
C PRO A 1084 26.17 -40.55 -35.06
N LEU A 1085 24.94 -40.03 -34.99
CA LEU A 1085 23.88 -40.54 -34.12
C LEU A 1085 23.41 -41.95 -34.55
N ARG A 1086 23.30 -42.21 -35.86
CA ARG A 1086 22.95 -43.54 -36.39
C ARG A 1086 24.01 -44.59 -36.10
N GLN A 1087 25.29 -44.21 -36.13
CA GLN A 1087 26.38 -45.10 -35.75
C GLN A 1087 26.40 -45.37 -34.24
N LEU A 1088 26.12 -44.36 -33.41
CA LEU A 1088 26.13 -44.49 -31.95
C LEU A 1088 24.96 -45.34 -31.42
N LEU A 1089 23.75 -45.08 -31.91
CA LEU A 1089 22.51 -45.72 -31.47
C LEU A 1089 22.18 -46.95 -32.33
N ALA A 1090 23.18 -47.60 -32.94
CA ALA A 1090 23.00 -48.64 -33.95
C ALA A 1090 21.95 -49.71 -33.54
N GLY A 1091 20.82 -49.74 -34.25
CA GLY A 1091 19.66 -50.62 -33.98
C GLY A 1091 18.52 -49.97 -33.16
N GLU A 1092 18.84 -48.96 -32.36
CA GLU A 1092 17.91 -48.22 -31.50
C GLU A 1092 17.53 -46.82 -32.03
N PHE A 1093 18.26 -46.31 -33.02
CA PHE A 1093 18.04 -44.98 -33.61
C PHE A 1093 16.61 -44.77 -34.13
N ALA A 1094 15.97 -45.81 -34.70
CA ALA A 1094 14.59 -45.71 -35.19
C ALA A 1094 13.56 -45.57 -34.06
N ALA A 1095 13.87 -46.05 -32.84
CA ALA A 1095 13.05 -45.81 -31.66
C ALA A 1095 13.29 -44.40 -31.11
N PHE A 1096 14.55 -43.96 -31.07
CA PHE A 1096 14.92 -42.60 -30.68
C PHE A 1096 14.29 -41.51 -31.57
N GLU A 1097 14.33 -41.68 -32.90
CA GLU A 1097 13.62 -40.78 -33.83
C GLU A 1097 12.11 -40.76 -33.58
N ARG A 1098 11.52 -41.90 -33.21
CA ARG A 1098 10.08 -41.99 -32.91
C ARG A 1098 9.72 -41.29 -31.62
N HIS A 1099 10.52 -41.43 -30.56
CA HIS A 1099 10.34 -40.67 -29.32
C HIS A 1099 10.40 -39.16 -29.56
N ILE A 1100 11.32 -38.68 -30.42
CA ILE A 1100 11.40 -37.26 -30.76
C ILE A 1100 10.21 -36.82 -31.63
N ALA A 1101 9.76 -37.64 -32.58
CA ALA A 1101 8.59 -37.35 -33.41
C ALA A 1101 7.27 -37.32 -32.61
N ASP A 1102 7.16 -38.15 -31.58
CA ASP A 1102 6.01 -38.23 -30.67
C ASP A 1102 6.13 -37.23 -29.49
N PHE A 1103 7.13 -36.34 -29.49
CA PHE A 1103 7.44 -35.36 -28.44
C PHE A 1103 7.76 -35.94 -27.05
N ASP A 1104 8.12 -37.21 -26.97
CA ASP A 1104 8.59 -37.88 -25.76
C ASP A 1104 10.11 -37.65 -25.56
N PHE A 1105 10.48 -36.40 -25.32
CA PHE A 1105 11.87 -35.97 -25.21
C PHE A 1105 12.60 -36.55 -24.00
N ALA A 1106 11.87 -36.91 -22.94
CA ALA A 1106 12.43 -37.55 -21.76
C ALA A 1106 12.94 -38.97 -22.07
N ALA A 1107 12.14 -39.78 -22.76
CA ALA A 1107 12.55 -41.12 -23.19
C ALA A 1107 13.71 -41.05 -24.21
N ALA A 1108 13.67 -40.08 -25.13
CA ALA A 1108 14.75 -39.84 -26.08
C ALA A 1108 16.07 -39.46 -25.38
N ALA A 1109 16.05 -38.52 -24.43
CA ALA A 1109 17.22 -38.11 -23.66
C ALA A 1109 17.83 -39.28 -22.85
N GLU A 1110 16.98 -40.09 -22.21
CA GLU A 1110 17.44 -41.25 -21.44
C GLU A 1110 18.09 -42.32 -22.32
N GLN A 1111 17.59 -42.50 -23.55
CA GLN A 1111 18.17 -43.42 -24.52
C GLN A 1111 19.52 -42.91 -25.05
N LEU A 1112 19.65 -41.62 -25.33
CA LEU A 1112 20.89 -40.99 -25.77
C LEU A 1112 21.96 -40.98 -24.66
N ASP A 1113 21.57 -40.72 -23.41
CA ASP A 1113 22.46 -40.77 -22.24
C ASP A 1113 23.01 -42.17 -21.99
N ARG A 1114 22.18 -43.21 -22.15
CA ARG A 1114 22.63 -44.61 -22.04
C ARG A 1114 23.67 -44.95 -23.11
N ALA A 1115 23.47 -44.50 -24.34
CA ALA A 1115 24.43 -44.71 -25.43
C ALA A 1115 25.73 -43.91 -25.21
N LEU A 1116 25.63 -42.69 -24.67
CA LEU A 1116 26.77 -41.85 -24.31
C LEU A 1116 27.62 -42.45 -23.18
N ALA A 1117 26.97 -43.08 -22.20
CA ALA A 1117 27.62 -43.75 -21.08
C ALA A 1117 28.32 -45.07 -21.49
N ALA A 1118 27.89 -45.69 -22.60
CA ALA A 1118 28.47 -46.94 -23.12
C ALA A 1118 29.67 -46.74 -24.06
N LEU A 1119 29.94 -45.51 -24.51
CA LEU A 1119 31.18 -45.18 -25.21
C LEU A 1119 32.39 -45.38 -24.26
N PRO A 1120 33.54 -45.92 -24.71
CA PRO A 1120 34.74 -46.05 -23.88
C PRO A 1120 35.41 -44.72 -23.53
#